data_AF-A0A182WT80-F1
#
_entry.id   AF-A0A182WT80-F1
#
_cell.length_a   1.000
_cell.length_b   1.000
_cell.length_c   1.000
_cell.angle_alpha   90.00
_cell.angle_beta   90.00
_cell.angle_gamma   90.00
#
_symmetry.space_group_name_H-M   'P 1'
#
loop_
_entity.id
_entity.type
_entity.pdbx_description
1 polymer ?
#
loop_
_entity_poly.entity_id
_entity_poly.type
_entity_poly.pdbx_seq_one_letter_code
_entity_poly.pdbx_strand_id
1 'polypeptide(L)'
;MFKMVENEDNVTITQAIRKGYHVVYDLDHTVQIYRWNRYSHQRITINPHNITVPDELRDLHGYNITMYTLEEISKVMTFDAYFLELIASKRNATAIQTDHYSYKIIDVLPLVNVQNMIIPWIVPSFGTTFIAVVVPRAKPKPIVSILIDPFDLYVWITYLMLVLTMAVTISMFGKFLGRRHFMEIVLELIMMCLAGPSRAYGGTFENRIITLFCLMGIVLVSSYQSLVISFMSFVRYDSEINTLDEIHERCLFRDNNDAKYFKFTTFPNGSHPETNAFCRVVSARDNEQQTIIMTSNTVVDKHAYATENYIRYRYENFRFAKTKFIEYSLCWLVKLHIRELFLFYVQAVFESGIYEYYYNNKSQLTWQYKHRTFVNQVVTTEDLLLLWYAYVVGMVTVSWFDESVKFIYFYPKWMYDMVQNEANLTITQALRKGYHLVYGLDHTLQIYRWNRYSHQRTTIDPHNITVPDELRDLHGYNITMYILNDVSRVMTFDAYFLELIANKRNATAVETDEYSSELIDVMPISNVHNVKFPWIVPSFGTTFLAVVVPRTRPKPIVSILFDPFDLYVWITYLVLVLTMAFTISLFGKLLGRRHFMEIVLELIMMCLAGPSRAYGGAFENRIITLFCLMGIVLVSSYQSLIISFMSYVRYGPEINTLDEIYERCLFPDSKYAKFFNLPTFPNGSHPGSDVACRVETARDNEIQTVTIDANFLVDKHAYATEQYLHHRIKNFRFAKTKFFEYPLCWYVTMHLRELFLFYVQAVFESGIYEYYYNNKSQPTWQYEHTTFVNQVVTTEDLLLLWYAYVVGMVVSMLSFAAETVIHKESFD
;
A
#
# COMPACT_ATOMS: atom_id res chain seq x y z
N MET A 1 1.90 -71.70 -10.85
CA MET A 1 0.74 -71.30 -11.68
C MET A 1 0.95 -69.91 -12.32
N PHE A 2 1.15 -68.84 -11.54
CA PHE A 2 1.33 -67.47 -12.07
C PHE A 2 2.48 -67.33 -13.11
N LYS A 3 3.66 -67.90 -12.84
CA LYS A 3 4.79 -67.93 -13.80
C LYS A 3 4.52 -68.73 -15.09
N MET A 4 3.53 -69.64 -15.10
CA MET A 4 3.16 -70.39 -16.32
C MET A 4 2.23 -69.59 -17.22
N VAL A 5 1.39 -68.71 -16.66
CA VAL A 5 0.46 -67.87 -17.43
C VAL A 5 1.16 -66.66 -18.04
N GLU A 6 2.28 -66.21 -17.45
CA GLU A 6 3.06 -65.07 -17.96
C GLU A 6 3.89 -65.40 -19.22
N ASN A 7 4.13 -66.70 -19.49
CA ASN A 7 4.84 -67.21 -20.66
C ASN A 7 3.92 -67.68 -21.80
N GLU A 8 2.60 -67.47 -21.71
CA GLU A 8 1.66 -67.77 -22.80
C GLU A 8 1.57 -66.59 -23.79
N ASP A 9 1.83 -66.86 -25.08
CA ASP A 9 1.81 -65.90 -26.20
C ASP A 9 0.41 -65.37 -26.57
N ASN A 10 -0.60 -65.60 -25.73
CA ASN A 10 -1.98 -65.23 -26.02
C ASN A 10 -2.27 -63.78 -25.62
N VAL A 11 -2.06 -62.86 -26.59
CA VAL A 11 -2.10 -61.39 -26.46
C VAL A 11 -3.29 -60.85 -25.65
N THR A 12 -4.47 -61.45 -25.77
CA THR A 12 -5.69 -61.07 -25.04
C THR A 12 -5.64 -61.40 -23.55
N ILE A 13 -5.08 -62.55 -23.18
CA ILE A 13 -4.90 -62.96 -21.78
C ILE A 13 -3.79 -62.12 -21.15
N THR A 14 -2.68 -61.90 -21.86
CA THR A 14 -1.58 -61.03 -21.40
C THR A 14 -2.05 -59.59 -21.19
N GLN A 15 -2.93 -59.06 -22.05
CA GLN A 15 -3.51 -57.72 -21.87
C GLN A 15 -4.50 -57.63 -20.70
N ALA A 16 -5.28 -58.67 -20.45
CA ALA A 16 -6.17 -58.73 -19.29
C ALA A 16 -5.38 -58.80 -17.97
N ILE A 17 -4.32 -59.60 -17.94
CA ILE A 17 -3.41 -59.76 -16.80
C ILE A 17 -2.64 -58.46 -16.53
N ARG A 18 -2.18 -57.74 -17.57
CA ARG A 18 -1.52 -56.42 -17.41
C ARG A 18 -2.44 -55.30 -16.90
N LYS A 19 -3.77 -55.51 -16.90
CA LYS A 19 -4.75 -54.52 -16.42
C LYS A 19 -5.28 -54.82 -15.02
N GLY A 20 -5.02 -56.01 -14.46
CA GLY A 20 -5.51 -56.43 -13.15
C GLY A 20 -4.50 -56.24 -12.01
N TYR A 21 -5.01 -56.27 -10.77
CA TYR A 21 -4.18 -56.41 -9.57
C TYR A 21 -3.97 -57.89 -9.28
N HIS A 22 -2.73 -58.29 -9.02
CA HIS A 22 -2.34 -59.66 -8.74
C HIS A 22 -2.07 -59.82 -7.26
N VAL A 23 -2.96 -60.51 -6.56
CA VAL A 23 -2.79 -60.81 -5.14
C VAL A 23 -2.14 -62.17 -5.02
N VAL A 24 -0.90 -62.21 -4.53
CA VAL A 24 -0.16 -63.45 -4.31
C VAL A 24 -0.12 -63.73 -2.80
N TYR A 25 -0.59 -64.92 -2.44
CA TYR A 25 -0.58 -65.44 -1.08
C TYR A 25 0.60 -66.39 -0.94
N ASP A 26 1.50 -66.11 -0.02
CA ASP A 26 2.54 -67.06 0.37
C ASP A 26 2.06 -67.96 1.53
N LEU A 27 2.66 -69.14 1.68
CA LEU A 27 2.33 -70.10 2.73
C LEU A 27 2.51 -69.52 4.16
N ASP A 28 3.33 -68.47 4.28
CA ASP A 28 3.63 -67.75 5.52
C ASP A 28 2.62 -66.63 5.84
N HIS A 29 1.44 -66.62 5.20
CA HIS A 29 0.33 -65.66 5.44
C HIS A 29 0.63 -64.20 5.09
N THR A 30 1.72 -63.91 4.38
CA THR A 30 1.99 -62.57 3.85
C THR A 30 1.26 -62.36 2.52
N VAL A 31 0.43 -61.32 2.45
CA VAL A 31 -0.28 -60.91 1.22
C VAL A 31 0.55 -59.86 0.49
N GLN A 32 0.99 -60.17 -0.73
CA GLN A 32 1.66 -59.19 -1.60
C GLN A 32 0.77 -58.91 -2.81
N ILE A 33 0.48 -57.63 -3.06
CA ILE A 33 -0.31 -57.19 -4.21
C ILE A 33 0.67 -56.64 -5.25
N TYR A 34 0.64 -57.17 -6.46
CA TYR A 34 1.44 -56.66 -7.58
C TYR A 34 0.54 -56.04 -8.64
N ARG A 35 0.99 -54.95 -9.25
CA ARG A 35 0.35 -54.36 -10.41
C ARG A 35 1.38 -54.06 -11.49
N TRP A 36 1.00 -54.19 -12.75
CA TRP A 36 1.84 -53.79 -13.86
C TRP A 36 1.65 -52.30 -14.14
N ASN A 37 2.71 -51.49 -14.01
CA ASN A 37 2.65 -50.08 -14.37
C ASN A 37 2.65 -49.94 -15.89
N ARG A 38 1.59 -49.35 -16.45
CA ARG A 38 1.42 -49.15 -17.90
C ARG A 38 2.44 -48.16 -18.49
N TYR A 39 2.97 -47.24 -17.69
CA TYR A 39 3.86 -46.18 -18.15
C TYR A 39 5.33 -46.64 -18.06
N SER A 40 5.78 -47.08 -16.88
CA SER A 40 7.16 -47.54 -16.69
C SER A 40 7.43 -48.95 -17.21
N HIS A 41 6.40 -49.71 -17.60
CA HIS A 41 6.51 -51.12 -18.03
C HIS A 41 7.19 -52.03 -16.98
N GLN A 42 7.02 -51.69 -15.70
CA GLN A 42 7.59 -52.43 -14.57
C GLN A 42 6.50 -52.92 -13.62
N ARG A 43 6.79 -54.01 -12.90
CA ARG A 43 5.92 -54.54 -11.84
C ARG A 43 6.15 -53.75 -10.56
N ILE A 44 5.08 -53.17 -10.03
CA ILE A 44 5.08 -52.44 -8.76
C ILE A 44 4.43 -53.30 -7.67
N THR A 45 5.04 -53.31 -6.48
CA THR A 45 4.54 -54.03 -5.30
C THR A 45 3.79 -53.04 -4.43
N ILE A 46 2.51 -53.30 -4.19
CA ILE A 46 1.59 -52.42 -3.47
C ILE A 46 1.49 -52.91 -2.03
N ASN A 47 1.70 -51.99 -1.08
CA ASN A 47 1.54 -52.28 0.33
C ASN A 47 0.04 -52.38 0.66
N PRO A 48 -0.45 -53.55 1.15
CA PRO A 48 -1.86 -53.76 1.44
C PRO A 48 -2.42 -52.87 2.56
N HIS A 49 -1.59 -52.18 3.35
CA HIS A 49 -2.02 -51.33 4.47
C HIS A 49 -2.10 -49.83 4.13
N ASN A 50 -1.73 -49.41 2.92
CA ASN A 50 -1.79 -47.99 2.53
C ASN A 50 -2.14 -47.81 1.04
N ILE A 51 -3.40 -48.11 0.71
CA ILE A 51 -3.95 -47.97 -0.64
C ILE A 51 -4.61 -46.59 -0.75
N THR A 52 -3.83 -45.53 -1.01
CA THR A 52 -4.37 -44.22 -1.39
C THR A 52 -3.62 -43.65 -2.61
N VAL A 53 -4.40 -43.32 -3.64
CA VAL A 53 -4.04 -42.96 -5.03
C VAL A 53 -3.48 -44.14 -5.85
N PRO A 54 -3.93 -44.37 -7.11
CA PRO A 54 -3.41 -45.49 -7.92
C PRO A 54 -1.89 -45.35 -8.11
N ASP A 55 -1.12 -46.31 -7.60
CA ASP A 55 0.37 -46.31 -7.65
C ASP A 55 0.96 -46.15 -9.07
N GLU A 56 0.18 -46.37 -10.12
CA GLU A 56 0.57 -46.10 -11.52
C GLU A 56 0.82 -44.61 -11.81
N LEU A 57 0.23 -43.68 -11.04
CA LEU A 57 0.40 -42.23 -11.21
C LEU A 57 1.61 -41.69 -10.41
N ARG A 58 2.34 -42.54 -9.68
CA ARG A 58 3.55 -42.13 -8.95
C ARG A 58 4.74 -41.91 -9.88
N ASP A 59 4.80 -42.64 -10.98
CA ASP A 59 5.87 -42.60 -11.97
C ASP A 59 5.29 -42.70 -13.39
N LEU A 60 5.31 -41.57 -14.09
CA LEU A 60 4.86 -41.38 -15.47
C LEU A 60 6.04 -41.40 -16.46
N HIS A 61 7.14 -42.08 -16.12
CA HIS A 61 8.35 -42.14 -16.92
C HIS A 61 8.06 -42.42 -18.41
N GLY A 62 8.43 -41.45 -19.27
CA GLY A 62 8.24 -41.53 -20.73
C GLY A 62 6.85 -41.12 -21.26
N TYR A 63 5.93 -40.67 -20.38
CA TYR A 63 4.64 -40.10 -20.79
C TYR A 63 4.77 -38.59 -21.04
N ASN A 64 4.13 -38.12 -22.11
CA ASN A 64 4.11 -36.70 -22.48
C ASN A 64 2.75 -36.11 -22.11
N ILE A 65 2.71 -35.25 -21.09
CA ILE A 65 1.49 -34.53 -20.70
C ILE A 65 1.38 -33.30 -21.60
N THR A 66 0.37 -33.30 -22.47
CA THR A 66 0.12 -32.24 -23.45
C THR A 66 -0.94 -31.26 -22.97
N MET A 67 -0.58 -29.99 -22.85
CA MET A 67 -1.52 -28.92 -22.55
C MET A 67 -1.79 -28.07 -23.78
N TYR A 68 -3.06 -27.81 -24.04
CA TYR A 68 -3.45 -26.84 -25.06
C TYR A 68 -3.36 -25.43 -24.51
N THR A 69 -2.52 -24.61 -25.13
CA THR A 69 -2.45 -23.17 -24.87
C THR A 69 -2.17 -22.47 -26.19
N LEU A 70 -2.98 -21.46 -26.53
CA LEU A 70 -2.64 -20.57 -27.63
C LEU A 70 -1.29 -19.91 -27.32
N GLU A 71 -0.38 -19.85 -28.30
CA GLU A 71 0.98 -19.32 -28.14
C GLU A 71 1.00 -17.88 -27.57
N GLU A 72 -0.03 -17.11 -27.89
CA GLU A 72 -0.22 -15.73 -27.44
C GLU A 72 -0.62 -15.66 -25.96
N ILE A 73 -1.36 -16.67 -25.48
CA ILE A 73 -1.82 -16.80 -24.09
C ILE A 73 -0.71 -17.40 -23.23
N SER A 74 0.09 -18.34 -23.75
CA SER A 74 1.18 -18.98 -22.98
C SER A 74 2.27 -18.00 -22.55
N LYS A 75 2.51 -16.93 -23.34
CA LYS A 75 3.44 -15.84 -23.00
C LYS A 75 2.97 -14.98 -21.82
N VAL A 76 1.66 -14.97 -21.54
CA VAL A 76 1.04 -14.18 -20.44
C VAL A 76 0.74 -15.06 -19.24
N MET A 77 0.12 -16.23 -19.48
CA MET A 77 -0.30 -17.20 -18.47
C MET A 77 0.79 -18.22 -18.19
N THR A 78 1.95 -17.70 -17.76
CA THR A 78 3.15 -18.50 -17.50
C THR A 78 3.01 -19.45 -16.31
N PHE A 79 1.98 -19.30 -15.47
CA PHE A 79 1.74 -20.19 -14.35
C PHE A 79 1.15 -21.55 -14.77
N ASP A 80 0.24 -21.58 -15.75
CA ASP A 80 -0.33 -22.85 -16.25
C ASP A 80 0.77 -23.75 -16.83
N ALA A 81 1.70 -23.12 -17.55
CA ALA A 81 2.93 -23.71 -18.06
C ALA A 81 3.83 -24.27 -16.95
N TYR A 82 4.14 -23.42 -15.97
CA TYR A 82 4.95 -23.79 -14.81
C TYR A 82 4.33 -24.92 -13.99
N PHE A 83 3.01 -24.90 -13.79
CA PHE A 83 2.29 -25.92 -13.04
C PHE A 83 2.33 -27.27 -13.77
N LEU A 84 2.20 -27.27 -15.10
CA LEU A 84 2.35 -28.48 -15.91
C LEU A 84 3.78 -29.06 -15.80
N GLU A 85 4.80 -28.20 -15.87
CA GLU A 85 6.21 -28.60 -15.68
C GLU A 85 6.49 -29.11 -14.26
N LEU A 86 5.85 -28.53 -13.25
CA LEU A 86 5.95 -28.98 -11.87
C LEU A 86 5.37 -30.38 -11.71
N ILE A 87 4.17 -30.64 -12.24
CA ILE A 87 3.59 -32.00 -12.21
C ILE A 87 4.47 -32.98 -12.97
N ALA A 88 4.94 -32.60 -14.16
CA ALA A 88 5.76 -33.45 -15.00
C ALA A 88 7.08 -33.82 -14.32
N SER A 89 7.80 -32.84 -13.76
CA SER A 89 9.06 -33.05 -13.04
C SER A 89 8.89 -33.90 -11.77
N LYS A 90 7.81 -33.71 -11.01
CA LYS A 90 7.54 -34.49 -9.81
C LYS A 90 7.11 -35.93 -10.09
N ARG A 91 6.72 -36.25 -11.32
CA ARG A 91 6.23 -37.57 -11.74
C ARG A 91 7.04 -38.20 -12.88
N ASN A 92 8.24 -37.71 -13.19
CA ASN A 92 9.09 -38.17 -14.29
C ASN A 92 8.41 -38.15 -15.68
N ALA A 93 7.41 -37.30 -15.91
CA ALA A 93 6.82 -37.08 -17.22
C ALA A 93 7.52 -35.93 -17.96
N THR A 94 7.22 -35.77 -19.25
CA THR A 94 7.58 -34.55 -20.00
C THR A 94 6.35 -33.67 -20.21
N ALA A 95 6.50 -32.37 -20.02
CA ALA A 95 5.45 -31.38 -20.28
C ALA A 95 5.56 -30.86 -21.71
N ILE A 96 4.48 -30.87 -22.47
CA ILE A 96 4.42 -30.34 -23.84
C ILE A 96 3.28 -29.33 -23.94
N GLN A 97 3.59 -28.12 -24.38
CA GLN A 97 2.59 -27.13 -24.76
C GLN A 97 2.36 -27.18 -26.26
N THR A 98 1.09 -27.14 -26.68
CA THR A 98 0.72 -27.10 -28.10
C THR A 98 -0.42 -26.12 -28.33
N ASP A 99 -0.35 -25.43 -29.46
CA ASP A 99 -1.37 -24.58 -30.03
C ASP A 99 -2.32 -25.34 -30.97
N HIS A 100 -2.05 -26.63 -31.25
CA HIS A 100 -2.88 -27.46 -32.12
C HIS A 100 -4.02 -28.11 -31.33
N TYR A 101 -5.26 -27.68 -31.60
CA TYR A 101 -6.44 -28.25 -30.98
C TYR A 101 -6.74 -29.66 -31.53
N SER A 102 -6.50 -30.70 -30.75
CA SER A 102 -6.87 -32.09 -31.07
C SER A 102 -7.23 -32.90 -29.83
N TYR A 103 -8.49 -33.36 -29.77
CA TYR A 103 -9.03 -34.10 -28.63
C TYR A 103 -8.30 -35.42 -28.34
N LYS A 104 -7.64 -36.01 -29.35
CA LYS A 104 -6.84 -37.23 -29.20
C LYS A 104 -5.49 -36.96 -28.53
N ILE A 105 -4.92 -35.78 -28.78
CA ILE A 105 -3.55 -35.44 -28.41
C ILE A 105 -3.51 -34.70 -27.08
N ILE A 106 -4.48 -33.82 -26.80
CA ILE A 106 -4.48 -32.95 -25.61
C ILE A 106 -4.91 -33.70 -24.35
N ASP A 107 -4.13 -33.55 -23.28
CA ASP A 107 -4.42 -34.11 -21.96
C ASP A 107 -5.04 -33.09 -21.00
N VAL A 108 -4.69 -31.81 -21.15
CA VAL A 108 -5.18 -30.69 -20.32
C VAL A 108 -5.58 -29.50 -21.19
N LEU A 109 -6.78 -28.96 -20.94
CA LEU A 109 -7.31 -27.79 -21.62
C LEU A 109 -7.88 -26.79 -20.60
N PRO A 110 -7.27 -25.60 -20.40
CA PRO A 110 -7.85 -24.56 -19.55
C PRO A 110 -9.11 -23.97 -20.19
N LEU A 111 -10.21 -23.92 -19.44
CA LEU A 111 -11.50 -23.38 -19.91
C LEU A 111 -11.67 -21.94 -19.44
N VAL A 112 -11.79 -21.01 -20.40
CA VAL A 112 -11.99 -19.57 -20.15
C VAL A 112 -13.48 -19.18 -20.23
N ASN A 113 -14.33 -20.07 -20.77
CA ASN A 113 -15.77 -19.89 -20.84
C ASN A 113 -16.48 -21.25 -20.69
N VAL A 114 -17.26 -21.42 -19.62
CA VAL A 114 -17.99 -22.66 -19.32
C VAL A 114 -19.49 -22.37 -19.26
N GLN A 115 -20.16 -22.39 -20.42
CA GLN A 115 -21.62 -22.24 -20.47
C GLN A 115 -22.39 -23.52 -20.13
N ASN A 116 -21.72 -24.69 -20.02
CA ASN A 116 -22.37 -25.97 -19.69
C ASN A 116 -21.51 -26.82 -18.73
N MET A 117 -21.92 -26.88 -17.45
CA MET A 117 -21.14 -27.43 -16.32
C MET A 117 -21.31 -28.96 -16.09
N ILE A 118 -21.68 -29.73 -17.11
CA ILE A 118 -21.94 -31.18 -16.95
C ILE A 118 -20.99 -31.99 -17.84
N ILE A 119 -19.69 -31.94 -17.52
CA ILE A 119 -18.68 -32.82 -18.13
C ILE A 119 -17.84 -33.42 -17.00
N PRO A 120 -17.76 -34.76 -16.86
CA PRO A 120 -17.03 -35.43 -15.76
C PRO A 120 -15.50 -35.24 -15.79
N TRP A 121 -14.99 -34.52 -16.79
CA TRP A 121 -13.56 -34.26 -17.02
C TRP A 121 -13.10 -32.90 -16.49
N ILE A 122 -13.97 -32.17 -15.79
CA ILE A 122 -13.64 -30.84 -15.24
C ILE A 122 -12.94 -30.99 -13.88
N VAL A 123 -11.85 -30.25 -13.72
CA VAL A 123 -11.09 -30.05 -12.48
C VAL A 123 -11.10 -28.55 -12.18
N PRO A 124 -11.54 -28.10 -10.98
CA PRO A 124 -11.38 -26.71 -10.58
C PRO A 124 -9.88 -26.39 -10.53
N SER A 125 -9.51 -25.18 -10.91
CA SER A 125 -8.15 -24.67 -11.01
C SER A 125 -8.02 -23.35 -10.24
N PHE A 126 -6.78 -22.91 -10.05
CA PHE A 126 -6.45 -21.62 -9.44
C PHE A 126 -6.88 -20.45 -10.31
N GLY A 127 -7.43 -19.42 -9.67
CA GLY A 127 -7.91 -18.22 -10.34
C GLY A 127 -9.43 -18.16 -10.47
N THR A 128 -9.92 -17.05 -11.01
CA THR A 128 -11.36 -16.77 -11.17
C THR A 128 -11.66 -16.38 -12.60
N THR A 129 -12.64 -17.03 -13.21
CA THR A 129 -13.20 -16.60 -14.49
C THR A 129 -14.51 -15.87 -14.25
N PHE A 130 -14.64 -14.69 -14.85
CA PHE A 130 -15.86 -13.90 -14.73
C PHE A 130 -16.30 -13.33 -16.07
N ILE A 131 -17.60 -13.14 -16.24
CA ILE A 131 -18.19 -12.46 -17.39
C ILE A 131 -18.54 -11.04 -16.94
N ALA A 132 -17.93 -10.06 -17.59
CA ALA A 132 -18.16 -8.64 -17.32
C ALA A 132 -18.35 -7.88 -18.63
N VAL A 133 -18.95 -6.69 -18.51
CA VAL A 133 -19.10 -5.77 -19.63
C VAL A 133 -17.94 -4.79 -19.59
N VAL A 134 -17.20 -4.71 -20.69
CA VAL A 134 -16.27 -3.62 -20.96
C VAL A 134 -17.08 -2.42 -21.41
N VAL A 135 -16.97 -1.34 -20.64
CA VAL A 135 -17.64 -0.06 -20.86
C VAL A 135 -16.60 1.01 -21.21
N PRO A 136 -16.98 2.05 -21.98
CA PRO A 136 -16.11 3.19 -22.20
C PRO A 136 -15.82 3.90 -20.86
N ARG A 137 -14.60 4.40 -20.68
CA ARG A 137 -14.25 5.26 -19.55
C ARG A 137 -14.99 6.59 -19.67
N ALA A 138 -15.38 7.14 -18.52
CA ALA A 138 -15.92 8.48 -18.48
C ALA A 138 -14.89 9.46 -19.05
N LYS A 139 -15.32 10.31 -19.97
CA LYS A 139 -14.46 11.36 -20.51
C LYS A 139 -14.32 12.47 -19.48
N PRO A 140 -13.19 13.21 -19.48
CA PRO A 140 -13.10 14.42 -18.68
C PRO A 140 -14.23 15.34 -19.12
N LYS A 141 -14.94 15.89 -18.14
CA LYS A 141 -16.01 16.84 -18.43
C LYS A 141 -15.42 18.00 -19.24
N PRO A 142 -16.08 18.45 -20.32
CA PRO A 142 -15.63 19.64 -21.03
C PRO A 142 -15.59 20.80 -20.03
N ILE A 143 -14.60 21.68 -20.18
CA ILE A 143 -14.43 22.85 -19.30
C ILE A 143 -15.73 23.64 -19.15
N VAL A 144 -16.53 23.71 -20.22
CA VAL A 144 -17.86 24.36 -20.21
C VAL A 144 -18.84 23.69 -19.23
N SER A 145 -18.86 22.35 -19.13
CA SER A 145 -19.68 21.66 -18.13
C SER A 145 -19.15 21.88 -16.72
N ILE A 146 -17.82 21.87 -16.54
CA ILE A 146 -17.18 22.15 -15.23
C ILE A 146 -17.49 23.59 -14.76
N LEU A 147 -17.67 24.51 -15.70
CA LEU A 147 -18.07 25.88 -15.44
C LEU A 147 -19.58 26.02 -15.15
N ILE A 148 -20.43 25.06 -15.49
CA ILE A 148 -21.88 25.14 -15.23
C ILE A 148 -22.28 24.38 -13.96
N ASP A 149 -21.59 23.28 -13.67
CA ASP A 149 -21.75 22.42 -12.48
C ASP A 149 -21.67 23.11 -11.09
N PRO A 150 -20.99 24.26 -10.87
CA PRO A 150 -20.90 24.88 -9.54
C PRO A 150 -22.25 25.27 -8.93
N PHE A 151 -23.25 25.47 -9.77
CA PHE A 151 -24.60 25.88 -9.37
C PHE A 151 -25.63 24.95 -9.99
N ASP A 152 -26.59 24.51 -9.18
CA ASP A 152 -27.71 23.70 -9.67
C ASP A 152 -28.57 24.46 -10.68
N LEU A 153 -29.32 23.74 -11.52
CA LEU A 153 -30.24 24.30 -12.50
C LEU A 153 -31.18 25.37 -11.88
N TYR A 154 -31.64 25.14 -10.65
CA TYR A 154 -32.49 26.08 -9.92
C TYR A 154 -31.80 27.41 -9.60
N VAL A 155 -30.49 27.39 -9.34
CA VAL A 155 -29.70 28.60 -9.07
C VAL A 155 -29.52 29.41 -10.36
N TRP A 156 -29.28 28.75 -11.49
CA TRP A 156 -29.22 29.43 -12.80
C TRP A 156 -30.58 30.03 -13.20
N ILE A 157 -31.67 29.30 -12.97
CA ILE A 157 -33.03 29.79 -13.25
C ILE A 157 -33.37 31.00 -12.38
N THR A 158 -33.08 30.94 -11.08
CA THR A 158 -33.34 32.05 -10.16
C THR A 158 -32.50 33.28 -10.50
N TYR A 159 -31.25 33.11 -10.91
CA TYR A 159 -30.42 34.20 -11.40
C TYR A 159 -30.95 34.83 -12.70
N LEU A 160 -31.40 34.01 -13.67
CA LEU A 160 -32.04 34.51 -14.89
C LEU A 160 -33.30 35.33 -14.58
N MET A 161 -34.14 34.82 -13.66
CA MET A 161 -35.35 35.53 -13.22
C MET A 161 -35.02 36.85 -12.51
N LEU A 162 -33.94 36.89 -11.72
CA LEU A 162 -33.44 38.11 -11.11
C LEU A 162 -33.01 39.14 -12.17
N VAL A 163 -32.24 38.73 -13.18
CA VAL A 163 -31.82 39.62 -14.28
C VAL A 163 -33.03 40.17 -15.03
N LEU A 164 -34.02 39.33 -15.34
CA LEU A 164 -35.23 39.73 -16.06
C LEU A 164 -36.10 40.69 -15.24
N THR A 165 -36.30 40.42 -13.95
CA THR A 165 -37.07 41.32 -13.07
C THR A 165 -36.35 42.66 -12.89
N MET A 166 -35.02 42.67 -12.81
CA MET A 166 -34.23 43.90 -12.78
C MET A 166 -34.27 44.65 -14.11
N ALA A 167 -34.25 43.96 -15.25
CA ALA A 167 -34.39 44.58 -16.56
C ALA A 167 -35.78 45.23 -16.73
N VAL A 168 -36.84 44.59 -16.25
CA VAL A 168 -38.21 45.13 -16.28
C VAL A 168 -38.33 46.37 -15.40
N THR A 169 -37.79 46.33 -14.19
CA THR A 169 -37.82 47.48 -13.27
C THR A 169 -37.00 48.66 -13.79
N ILE A 170 -35.83 48.42 -14.38
CA ILE A 170 -35.03 49.47 -15.03
C ILE A 170 -35.71 50.00 -16.30
N SER A 171 -36.39 49.15 -17.07
CA SER A 171 -37.18 49.56 -18.24
C SER A 171 -38.33 50.50 -17.87
N MET A 172 -39.06 50.20 -16.79
CA MET A 172 -40.21 51.01 -16.37
C MET A 172 -39.82 52.31 -15.65
N PHE A 173 -38.77 52.29 -14.83
CA PHE A 173 -38.44 53.39 -13.91
C PHE A 173 -37.10 54.07 -14.19
N GLY A 174 -36.32 53.58 -15.16
CA GLY A 174 -35.02 54.13 -15.55
C GLY A 174 -35.15 55.41 -16.38
N LYS A 175 -34.40 56.45 -16.03
CA LYS A 175 -34.34 57.71 -16.79
C LYS A 175 -33.50 57.62 -18.07
N PHE A 176 -32.45 56.81 -18.06
CA PHE A 176 -31.43 56.73 -19.13
C PHE A 176 -31.40 55.34 -19.77
N LEU A 177 -31.39 54.27 -18.96
CA LEU A 177 -31.50 52.89 -19.42
C LEU A 177 -32.92 52.53 -19.85
N GLY A 178 -33.94 53.10 -19.21
CA GLY A 178 -35.36 52.88 -19.59
C GLY A 178 -35.74 53.41 -20.98
N ARG A 179 -34.88 54.22 -21.61
CA ARG A 179 -35.07 54.68 -23.00
C ARG A 179 -34.53 53.71 -24.06
N ARG A 180 -33.87 52.64 -23.64
CA ARG A 180 -33.29 51.63 -24.54
C ARG A 180 -34.22 50.46 -24.76
N HIS A 181 -33.90 49.67 -25.78
CA HIS A 181 -34.58 48.40 -25.98
C HIS A 181 -34.29 47.46 -24.81
N PHE A 182 -35.33 46.75 -24.36
CA PHE A 182 -35.27 45.82 -23.24
C PHE A 182 -34.08 44.84 -23.33
N MET A 183 -33.79 44.32 -24.53
CA MET A 183 -32.66 43.41 -24.76
C MET A 183 -31.30 44.06 -24.49
N GLU A 184 -31.14 45.37 -24.77
CA GLU A 184 -29.90 46.09 -24.44
C GLU A 184 -29.74 46.28 -22.93
N ILE A 185 -30.85 46.42 -22.19
CA ILE A 185 -30.83 46.50 -20.72
C ILE A 185 -30.43 45.16 -20.11
N VAL A 186 -30.98 44.04 -20.63
CA VAL A 186 -30.60 42.68 -20.20
C VAL A 186 -29.11 42.44 -20.45
N LEU A 187 -28.61 42.79 -21.65
CA LEU A 187 -27.20 42.60 -22.00
C LEU A 187 -26.26 43.45 -21.12
N GLU A 188 -26.63 44.70 -20.84
CA GLU A 188 -25.88 45.58 -19.93
C GLU A 188 -25.87 45.03 -18.49
N LEU A 189 -26.98 44.48 -17.99
CA LEU A 189 -27.01 43.82 -16.68
C LEU A 189 -26.11 42.57 -16.64
N ILE A 190 -26.13 41.73 -17.67
CA ILE A 190 -25.23 40.56 -17.73
C ILE A 190 -23.76 41.02 -17.75
N MET A 191 -23.43 42.05 -18.52
CA MET A 191 -22.08 42.62 -18.57
C MET A 191 -21.65 43.25 -17.24
N MET A 192 -22.57 43.90 -16.52
CA MET A 192 -22.30 44.45 -15.19
C MET A 192 -21.90 43.39 -14.17
N CYS A 193 -22.49 42.19 -14.24
CA CYS A 193 -22.12 41.08 -13.36
C CYS A 193 -20.75 40.48 -13.72
N LEU A 194 -20.37 40.44 -15.00
CA LEU A 194 -19.13 39.80 -15.44
C LEU A 194 -17.90 40.72 -15.40
N ALA A 195 -18.06 41.99 -15.76
CA ALA A 195 -16.96 42.93 -15.95
C ALA A 195 -17.15 44.27 -15.23
N GLY A 196 -18.23 44.41 -14.46
CA GLY A 196 -18.61 45.67 -13.83
C GLY A 196 -19.30 46.65 -14.80
N PRO A 197 -19.77 47.79 -14.29
CA PRO A 197 -20.49 48.78 -15.08
C PRO A 197 -19.59 49.43 -16.14
N SER A 198 -19.98 49.33 -17.41
CA SER A 198 -19.20 49.84 -18.55
C SER A 198 -19.39 51.34 -18.82
N ARG A 199 -20.39 51.97 -18.18
CA ARG A 199 -20.83 53.34 -18.45
C ARG A 199 -21.25 54.08 -17.17
N ALA A 200 -21.24 55.41 -17.24
CA ALA A 200 -21.82 56.26 -16.21
C ALA A 200 -23.34 56.37 -16.40
N TYR A 201 -24.13 56.00 -15.39
CA TYR A 201 -25.60 56.08 -15.42
C TYR A 201 -26.09 57.36 -14.73
N GLY A 202 -27.05 58.06 -15.35
CA GLY A 202 -27.44 59.41 -14.95
C GLY A 202 -28.51 59.48 -13.85
N GLY A 203 -29.33 58.44 -13.66
CA GLY A 203 -30.41 58.42 -12.67
C GLY A 203 -29.96 58.04 -11.27
N THR A 204 -30.44 58.72 -10.22
CA THR A 204 -30.20 58.33 -8.81
C THR A 204 -30.84 56.97 -8.47
N PHE A 205 -32.01 56.67 -9.04
CA PHE A 205 -32.66 55.37 -8.94
C PHE A 205 -31.88 54.27 -9.68
N GLU A 206 -31.51 54.52 -10.94
CA GLU A 206 -30.72 53.58 -11.75
C GLU A 206 -29.38 53.26 -11.10
N ASN A 207 -28.66 54.28 -10.64
CA ASN A 207 -27.38 54.09 -9.94
C ASN A 207 -27.54 53.22 -8.68
N ARG A 208 -28.62 53.38 -7.91
CA ARG A 208 -28.84 52.57 -6.71
C ARG A 208 -29.18 51.11 -7.03
N ILE A 209 -30.07 50.88 -7.98
CA ILE A 209 -30.46 49.51 -8.40
C ILE A 209 -29.27 48.78 -9.05
N ILE A 210 -28.54 49.45 -9.94
CA ILE A 210 -27.36 48.89 -10.59
C ILE A 210 -26.26 48.60 -9.57
N THR A 211 -26.06 49.49 -8.58
CA THR A 211 -25.08 49.24 -7.51
C THR A 211 -25.47 48.00 -6.69
N LEU A 212 -26.72 47.87 -6.24
CA LEU A 212 -27.20 46.68 -5.52
C LEU A 212 -27.07 45.40 -6.35
N PHE A 213 -27.38 45.47 -7.64
CA PHE A 213 -27.26 44.36 -8.57
C PHE A 213 -25.80 43.93 -8.79
N CYS A 214 -24.88 44.88 -8.99
CA CYS A 214 -23.45 44.60 -9.07
C CYS A 214 -22.90 43.95 -7.79
N LEU A 215 -23.45 44.28 -6.62
CA LEU A 215 -23.00 43.73 -5.34
C LEU A 215 -23.45 42.30 -5.12
N MET A 216 -24.70 42.00 -5.46
CA MET A 216 -25.16 40.61 -5.54
C MET A 216 -24.35 39.83 -6.58
N GLY A 217 -24.03 40.48 -7.71
CA GLY A 217 -23.15 39.95 -8.74
C GLY A 217 -21.77 39.58 -8.21
N ILE A 218 -21.11 40.43 -7.41
CA ILE A 218 -19.79 40.14 -6.83
C ILE A 218 -19.83 38.93 -5.89
N VAL A 219 -20.84 38.81 -5.03
CA VAL A 219 -21.00 37.66 -4.12
C VAL A 219 -21.24 36.37 -4.91
N LEU A 220 -22.09 36.43 -5.94
CA LEU A 220 -22.40 35.28 -6.78
C LEU A 220 -21.20 34.88 -7.66
N VAL A 221 -20.46 35.85 -8.20
CA VAL A 221 -19.26 35.60 -9.02
C VAL A 221 -18.09 35.11 -8.16
N SER A 222 -17.90 35.62 -6.95
CA SER A 222 -16.83 35.16 -6.05
C SER A 222 -17.08 33.75 -5.52
N SER A 223 -18.32 33.43 -5.12
CA SER A 223 -18.70 32.05 -4.75
C SER A 223 -18.56 31.10 -5.94
N TYR A 224 -19.01 31.51 -7.13
CA TYR A 224 -18.80 30.77 -8.37
C TYR A 224 -17.31 30.54 -8.67
N GLN A 225 -16.48 31.58 -8.61
CA GLN A 225 -15.04 31.48 -8.85
C GLN A 225 -14.35 30.56 -7.85
N SER A 226 -14.71 30.62 -6.56
CA SER A 226 -14.17 29.73 -5.53
C SER A 226 -14.50 28.26 -5.84
N LEU A 227 -15.74 27.97 -6.22
CA LEU A 227 -16.16 26.63 -6.62
C LEU A 227 -15.50 26.17 -7.92
N VAL A 228 -15.37 27.06 -8.92
CA VAL A 228 -14.67 26.75 -10.17
C VAL A 228 -13.18 26.47 -9.91
N ILE A 229 -12.50 27.23 -9.05
CA ILE A 229 -11.10 26.98 -8.69
C ILE A 229 -10.97 25.63 -7.95
N SER A 230 -11.89 25.35 -7.02
CA SER A 230 -11.99 24.04 -6.38
C SER A 230 -12.21 22.92 -7.41
N PHE A 231 -13.09 23.13 -8.40
CA PHE A 231 -13.40 22.13 -9.42
C PHE A 231 -12.29 21.97 -10.47
N MET A 232 -11.49 23.01 -10.71
CA MET A 232 -10.33 23.00 -11.61
C MET A 232 -9.09 22.38 -10.95
N SER A 233 -9.05 22.24 -9.62
CA SER A 233 -7.91 21.64 -8.90
C SER A 233 -7.76 20.13 -9.15
N PHE A 234 -8.82 19.47 -9.63
CA PHE A 234 -8.83 18.05 -10.00
C PHE A 234 -9.59 17.84 -11.33
N VAL A 235 -9.09 16.95 -12.20
CA VAL A 235 -9.80 16.59 -13.43
C VAL A 235 -11.08 15.83 -13.07
N ARG A 236 -12.25 16.42 -13.35
CA ARG A 236 -13.55 15.78 -13.15
C ARG A 236 -13.98 15.02 -14.39
N TYR A 237 -14.53 13.83 -14.17
CA TYR A 237 -15.04 12.94 -15.21
C TYR A 237 -16.56 12.84 -15.10
N ASP A 238 -17.22 12.47 -16.19
CA ASP A 238 -18.63 12.10 -16.15
C ASP A 238 -18.89 10.88 -15.24
N SER A 239 -20.15 10.66 -14.87
CA SER A 239 -20.54 9.49 -14.07
C SER A 239 -20.13 8.20 -14.77
N GLU A 240 -19.37 7.34 -14.09
CA GLU A 240 -18.95 6.05 -14.61
C GLU A 240 -20.11 5.04 -14.69
N ILE A 241 -20.25 4.34 -15.82
CA ILE A 241 -21.26 3.27 -16.03
C ILE A 241 -20.90 2.05 -15.19
N ASN A 242 -21.60 1.81 -14.08
CA ASN A 242 -21.29 0.72 -13.16
C ASN A 242 -22.45 -0.24 -12.94
N THR A 243 -23.69 0.22 -13.03
CA THR A 243 -24.88 -0.58 -12.71
C THR A 243 -25.47 -1.26 -13.95
N LEU A 244 -26.25 -2.33 -13.74
CA LEU A 244 -26.93 -3.04 -14.82
C LEU A 244 -27.92 -2.13 -15.58
N ASP A 245 -28.63 -1.26 -14.86
CA ASP A 245 -29.59 -0.32 -15.46
C ASP A 245 -28.88 0.71 -16.35
N GLU A 246 -27.76 1.27 -15.88
CA GLU A 246 -26.93 2.17 -16.70
C GLU A 246 -26.35 1.47 -17.93
N ILE A 247 -26.01 0.18 -17.83
CA ILE A 247 -25.57 -0.62 -18.98
C ILE A 247 -26.72 -0.79 -19.97
N HIS A 248 -27.94 -1.09 -19.52
CA HIS A 248 -29.10 -1.21 -20.42
C HIS A 248 -29.45 0.11 -21.13
N GLU A 249 -29.32 1.24 -20.44
CA GLU A 249 -29.67 2.55 -20.98
C GLU A 249 -28.59 3.16 -21.88
N ARG A 250 -27.32 3.03 -21.51
CA ARG A 250 -26.21 3.79 -22.13
C ARG A 250 -25.29 2.97 -23.03
N CYS A 251 -25.34 1.64 -22.98
CA CYS A 251 -24.50 0.78 -23.82
C CYS A 251 -25.23 0.29 -25.08
N LEU A 252 -24.44 0.07 -26.14
CA LEU A 252 -24.83 -0.59 -27.38
C LEU A 252 -23.88 -1.76 -27.66
N PHE A 253 -24.45 -2.94 -27.90
CA PHE A 253 -23.69 -4.17 -28.12
C PHE A 253 -23.76 -4.61 -29.58
N ARG A 254 -22.78 -5.40 -30.01
CA ARG A 254 -22.85 -6.06 -31.31
C ARG A 254 -23.94 -7.13 -31.28
N ASP A 255 -24.69 -7.29 -32.37
CA ASP A 255 -25.69 -8.36 -32.48
C ASP A 255 -25.01 -9.74 -32.50
N ASN A 256 -24.84 -10.33 -31.32
CA ASN A 256 -24.24 -11.65 -31.07
C ASN A 256 -25.07 -12.44 -30.04
N ASN A 257 -24.75 -13.73 -29.88
CA ASN A 257 -25.50 -14.62 -28.98
C ASN A 257 -25.46 -14.14 -27.52
N ASP A 258 -24.36 -13.52 -27.09
CA ASP A 258 -24.22 -13.01 -25.72
C ASP A 258 -25.15 -11.81 -25.47
N ALA A 259 -25.23 -10.86 -26.41
CA ALA A 259 -26.14 -9.73 -26.32
C ALA A 259 -27.61 -10.16 -26.32
N LYS A 260 -27.94 -11.22 -27.10
CA LYS A 260 -29.28 -11.83 -27.10
C LYS A 260 -29.60 -12.52 -25.78
N TYR A 261 -28.62 -13.21 -25.20
CA TYR A 261 -28.77 -13.91 -23.92
C TYR A 261 -29.09 -12.92 -22.78
N PHE A 262 -28.35 -11.81 -22.70
CA PHE A 262 -28.56 -10.76 -21.69
C PHE A 262 -29.60 -9.70 -22.08
N LYS A 263 -30.25 -9.83 -23.24
CA LYS A 263 -31.26 -8.89 -23.78
C LYS A 263 -30.75 -7.44 -23.86
N PHE A 264 -29.51 -7.25 -24.26
CA PHE A 264 -28.95 -5.91 -24.46
C PHE A 264 -29.41 -5.29 -25.79
N THR A 265 -29.40 -3.97 -25.85
CA THR A 265 -29.63 -3.19 -27.07
C THR A 265 -28.48 -3.41 -28.06
N THR A 266 -28.82 -3.80 -29.30
CA THR A 266 -27.83 -4.16 -30.32
C THR A 266 -27.83 -3.23 -31.51
N PHE A 267 -26.67 -3.04 -32.16
CA PHE A 267 -26.56 -2.34 -33.44
C PHE A 267 -26.29 -3.31 -34.61
N PRO A 268 -26.72 -2.96 -35.84
CA PRO A 268 -26.59 -3.85 -37.01
C PRO A 268 -25.12 -4.08 -37.41
N ASN A 269 -24.81 -5.32 -37.79
CA ASN A 269 -23.47 -5.73 -38.26
C ASN A 269 -23.04 -4.87 -39.46
N GLY A 270 -21.93 -4.13 -39.31
CA GLY A 270 -21.39 -3.21 -40.32
C GLY A 270 -21.49 -1.72 -39.97
N SER A 271 -22.24 -1.37 -38.92
CA SER A 271 -22.21 -0.03 -38.33
C SER A 271 -21.19 0.04 -37.18
N HIS A 272 -20.40 1.12 -37.13
CA HIS A 272 -19.52 1.41 -36.00
C HIS A 272 -20.17 2.51 -35.17
N PRO A 273 -20.80 2.20 -34.02
CA PRO A 273 -21.37 3.23 -33.15
C PRO A 273 -20.28 4.17 -32.67
N GLU A 274 -20.66 5.40 -32.30
CA GLU A 274 -19.75 6.33 -31.64
C GLU A 274 -19.07 5.63 -30.45
N THR A 275 -17.75 5.81 -30.33
CA THR A 275 -16.89 5.12 -29.35
C THR A 275 -17.37 5.22 -27.89
N ASN A 276 -18.23 6.19 -27.60
CA ASN A 276 -18.77 6.48 -26.27
C ASN A 276 -19.94 5.60 -25.84
N ALA A 277 -20.58 4.86 -26.75
CA ALA A 277 -21.71 3.98 -26.44
C ALA A 277 -21.40 2.49 -26.67
N PHE A 278 -20.24 2.18 -27.27
CA PHE A 278 -19.87 0.81 -27.59
C PHE A 278 -19.45 0.04 -26.33
N CYS A 279 -20.20 -1.00 -25.99
CA CYS A 279 -19.88 -1.91 -24.90
C CYS A 279 -19.73 -3.35 -25.42
N ARG A 280 -18.92 -4.14 -24.70
CA ARG A 280 -18.64 -5.53 -25.10
C ARG A 280 -18.70 -6.45 -23.90
N VAL A 281 -19.46 -7.54 -24.02
CA VAL A 281 -19.39 -8.65 -23.07
C VAL A 281 -18.07 -9.38 -23.29
N VAL A 282 -17.26 -9.52 -22.24
CA VAL A 282 -15.96 -10.18 -22.30
C VAL A 282 -15.89 -11.21 -21.17
N SER A 283 -15.46 -12.42 -21.52
CA SER A 283 -15.02 -13.41 -20.54
C SER A 283 -13.60 -13.03 -20.10
N ALA A 284 -13.46 -12.78 -18.81
CA ALA A 284 -12.24 -12.34 -18.17
C ALA A 284 -11.70 -13.43 -17.25
N ARG A 285 -10.38 -13.43 -17.06
CA ARG A 285 -9.66 -14.35 -16.19
C ARG A 285 -8.81 -13.56 -15.21
N ASP A 286 -8.95 -13.94 -13.94
CA ASP A 286 -8.28 -13.44 -12.74
C ASP A 286 -8.53 -11.95 -12.46
N ASN A 287 -7.96 -11.05 -13.26
CA ASN A 287 -8.18 -9.61 -13.10
C ASN A 287 -8.28 -8.87 -14.45
N GLU A 288 -8.72 -7.61 -14.38
CA GLU A 288 -8.93 -6.76 -15.56
C GLU A 288 -7.65 -6.55 -16.38
N GLN A 289 -6.52 -6.33 -15.69
CA GLN A 289 -5.23 -6.05 -16.32
C GLN A 289 -4.73 -7.25 -17.13
N GLN A 290 -4.77 -8.45 -16.55
CA GLN A 290 -4.36 -9.69 -17.22
C GLN A 290 -5.29 -10.00 -18.39
N THR A 291 -6.59 -9.80 -18.25
CA THR A 291 -7.55 -9.98 -19.33
C THR A 291 -7.29 -9.03 -20.50
N ILE A 292 -6.92 -7.77 -20.22
CA ILE A 292 -6.55 -6.79 -21.26
C ILE A 292 -5.28 -7.24 -22.00
N ILE A 293 -4.24 -7.65 -21.27
CA ILE A 293 -2.98 -8.12 -21.86
C ILE A 293 -3.23 -9.37 -22.72
N MET A 294 -3.97 -10.35 -22.18
CA MET A 294 -4.36 -11.58 -22.88
C MET A 294 -5.10 -11.26 -24.18
N THR A 295 -6.12 -10.39 -24.13
CA THR A 295 -6.89 -10.02 -25.34
C THR A 295 -6.07 -9.18 -26.32
N SER A 296 -5.06 -8.43 -25.86
CA SER A 296 -4.22 -7.61 -26.74
C SER A 296 -3.20 -8.46 -27.52
N ASN A 297 -2.69 -9.53 -26.90
CA ASN A 297 -1.76 -10.45 -27.54
C ASN A 297 -2.44 -11.31 -28.61
N THR A 298 -3.77 -11.47 -28.58
CA THR A 298 -4.53 -12.15 -29.63
C THR A 298 -4.84 -11.27 -30.85
N VAL A 299 -4.43 -9.99 -30.85
CA VAL A 299 -4.62 -9.04 -31.96
C VAL A 299 -3.34 -8.91 -32.80
N VAL A 300 -2.30 -9.71 -32.49
CA VAL A 300 -0.90 -9.60 -32.95
C VAL A 300 -0.66 -9.91 -34.43
N ASP A 301 -1.69 -9.97 -35.27
CA ASP A 301 -1.46 -10.21 -36.70
C ASP A 301 -0.91 -8.99 -37.48
N LYS A 302 -0.80 -7.78 -36.88
CA LYS A 302 -0.19 -6.61 -37.55
C LYS A 302 0.58 -5.67 -36.60
N HIS A 303 1.90 -5.90 -36.50
CA HIS A 303 2.97 -5.02 -35.98
C HIS A 303 3.08 -4.84 -34.45
N ALA A 304 4.28 -5.10 -33.91
CA ALA A 304 4.62 -4.97 -32.47
C ALA A 304 4.41 -3.55 -31.89
N TYR A 305 4.58 -2.50 -32.70
CA TYR A 305 4.25 -1.11 -32.33
C TYR A 305 2.75 -0.87 -32.14
N ALA A 306 1.89 -1.73 -32.70
CA ALA A 306 0.45 -1.63 -32.53
C ALA A 306 -0.02 -2.23 -31.20
N THR A 307 0.68 -3.23 -30.64
CA THR A 307 0.26 -3.89 -29.39
C THR A 307 0.33 -2.94 -28.19
N GLU A 308 1.45 -2.23 -28.00
CA GLU A 308 1.56 -1.27 -26.89
C GLU A 308 0.59 -0.10 -27.07
N ASN A 309 0.46 0.42 -28.28
CA ASN A 309 -0.50 1.48 -28.60
C ASN A 309 -1.95 1.01 -28.45
N TYR A 310 -2.26 -0.24 -28.75
CA TYR A 310 -3.59 -0.85 -28.58
C TYR A 310 -3.90 -1.10 -27.11
N ILE A 311 -2.94 -1.58 -26.31
CA ILE A 311 -3.07 -1.72 -24.86
C ILE A 311 -3.30 -0.34 -24.24
N ARG A 312 -2.48 0.65 -24.60
CA ARG A 312 -2.60 2.04 -24.13
C ARG A 312 -3.97 2.62 -24.51
N TYR A 313 -4.36 2.50 -25.79
CA TYR A 313 -5.68 2.92 -26.27
C TYR A 313 -6.83 2.25 -25.50
N ARG A 314 -6.73 0.94 -25.24
CA ARG A 314 -7.77 0.20 -24.50
C ARG A 314 -7.83 0.61 -23.05
N TYR A 315 -6.69 0.82 -22.40
CA TYR A 315 -6.61 1.23 -21.01
C TYR A 315 -7.10 2.68 -20.80
N GLU A 316 -6.82 3.57 -21.76
CA GLU A 316 -7.23 4.97 -21.74
C GLU A 316 -8.72 5.16 -22.04
N ASN A 317 -9.31 4.32 -22.90
CA ASN A 317 -10.68 4.53 -23.39
C ASN A 317 -11.72 3.56 -22.82
N PHE A 318 -11.31 2.41 -22.27
CA PHE A 318 -12.23 1.38 -21.81
C PHE A 318 -11.84 0.83 -20.42
N ARG A 319 -12.84 0.37 -19.68
CA ARG A 319 -12.69 -0.29 -18.37
C ARG A 319 -13.75 -1.37 -18.21
N PHE A 320 -13.61 -2.26 -17.24
CA PHE A 320 -14.69 -3.17 -16.90
C PHE A 320 -15.70 -2.44 -15.99
N ALA A 321 -16.99 -2.68 -16.21
CA ALA A 321 -18.01 -2.28 -15.26
C ALA A 321 -17.86 -3.10 -13.97
N LYS A 322 -18.14 -2.49 -12.82
CA LYS A 322 -18.09 -3.20 -11.52
C LYS A 322 -19.07 -4.37 -11.44
N THR A 323 -20.15 -4.32 -12.21
CA THR A 323 -21.14 -5.41 -12.28
C THR A 323 -20.56 -6.61 -13.04
N LYS A 324 -20.33 -7.71 -12.32
CA LYS A 324 -20.02 -9.03 -12.88
C LYS A 324 -21.31 -9.83 -13.05
N PHE A 325 -21.50 -10.43 -14.21
CA PHE A 325 -22.71 -11.20 -14.53
C PHE A 325 -22.62 -12.63 -14.02
N ILE A 326 -21.44 -13.24 -14.11
CA ILE A 326 -21.15 -14.60 -13.67
C ILE A 326 -19.70 -14.62 -13.18
N GLU A 327 -19.43 -15.21 -12.03
CA GLU A 327 -18.08 -15.40 -11.47
C GLU A 327 -17.97 -16.82 -10.91
N TYR A 328 -16.95 -17.56 -11.36
CA TYR A 328 -16.68 -18.93 -10.92
C TYR A 328 -15.18 -19.19 -10.90
N SER A 329 -14.75 -20.18 -10.10
CA SER A 329 -13.37 -20.64 -10.11
C SER A 329 -12.98 -21.12 -11.51
N LEU A 330 -11.76 -20.81 -11.95
CA LEU A 330 -11.25 -21.29 -13.23
C LEU A 330 -11.37 -22.83 -13.29
N CYS A 331 -11.69 -23.38 -14.45
CA CYS A 331 -11.85 -24.82 -14.63
C CYS A 331 -10.90 -25.33 -15.73
N TRP A 332 -10.31 -26.50 -15.53
CA TRP A 332 -9.54 -27.21 -16.54
C TRP A 332 -10.26 -28.48 -16.95
N LEU A 333 -10.28 -28.77 -18.24
CA LEU A 333 -10.68 -30.06 -18.77
C LEU A 333 -9.45 -30.97 -18.78
N VAL A 334 -9.47 -32.01 -17.96
CA VAL A 334 -8.36 -32.95 -17.77
C VAL A 334 -8.82 -34.35 -18.14
N LYS A 335 -8.04 -35.09 -18.93
CA LYS A 335 -8.37 -36.47 -19.29
C LYS A 335 -8.54 -37.34 -18.03
N LEU A 336 -9.51 -38.25 -18.09
CA LEU A 336 -9.97 -39.04 -16.94
C LEU A 336 -8.85 -39.79 -16.20
N HIS A 337 -7.83 -40.29 -16.91
CA HIS A 337 -6.77 -41.11 -16.31
C HIS A 337 -5.71 -40.32 -15.53
N ILE A 338 -5.60 -38.99 -15.72
CA ILE A 338 -4.70 -38.11 -14.95
C ILE A 338 -5.46 -37.10 -14.08
N ARG A 339 -6.80 -37.14 -14.10
CA ARG A 339 -7.67 -36.20 -13.38
C ARG A 339 -7.39 -36.15 -11.87
N GLU A 340 -7.29 -37.30 -11.22
CA GLU A 340 -7.03 -37.39 -9.77
C GLU A 340 -5.65 -36.83 -9.38
N LEU A 341 -4.67 -36.94 -10.28
CA LEU A 341 -3.34 -36.35 -10.09
C LEU A 341 -3.43 -34.81 -10.10
N PHE A 342 -4.17 -34.25 -11.05
CA PHE A 342 -4.37 -32.80 -11.16
C PHE A 342 -5.18 -32.25 -9.98
N LEU A 343 -6.23 -32.94 -9.54
CA LEU A 343 -7.00 -32.55 -8.34
C LEU A 343 -6.11 -32.47 -7.10
N PHE A 344 -5.25 -33.47 -6.88
CA PHE A 344 -4.31 -33.48 -5.75
C PHE A 344 -3.34 -32.30 -5.80
N TYR A 345 -2.70 -32.04 -6.95
CA TYR A 345 -1.74 -30.94 -7.06
C TYR A 345 -2.42 -29.56 -7.07
N VAL A 346 -3.65 -29.46 -7.57
CA VAL A 346 -4.43 -28.23 -7.47
C VAL A 346 -4.73 -27.91 -6.02
N GLN A 347 -5.19 -28.89 -5.25
CA GLN A 347 -5.42 -28.66 -3.84
C GLN A 347 -4.13 -28.30 -3.09
N ALA A 348 -3.03 -29.00 -3.34
CA ALA A 348 -1.75 -28.74 -2.69
C ALA A 348 -1.18 -27.34 -3.00
N VAL A 349 -1.30 -26.86 -4.25
CA VAL A 349 -0.81 -25.53 -4.63
C VAL A 349 -1.72 -24.43 -4.08
N PHE A 350 -3.04 -24.66 -4.00
CA PHE A 350 -3.97 -23.70 -3.40
C PHE A 350 -3.69 -23.55 -1.89
N GLU A 351 -3.51 -24.66 -1.18
CA GLU A 351 -3.14 -24.67 0.24
C GLU A 351 -1.74 -24.06 0.50
N SER A 352 -0.85 -24.09 -0.49
CA SER A 352 0.52 -23.55 -0.36
C SER A 352 0.67 -22.05 -0.63
N GLY A 353 -0.33 -21.38 -1.21
CA GLY A 353 -0.26 -19.95 -1.58
C GLY A 353 0.68 -19.61 -2.75
N ILE A 354 1.33 -20.60 -3.39
CA ILE A 354 2.31 -20.39 -4.49
C ILE A 354 1.70 -19.61 -5.67
N TYR A 355 0.42 -19.81 -5.97
CA TYR A 355 -0.28 -19.11 -7.04
C TYR A 355 -0.37 -17.59 -6.79
N GLU A 356 -0.71 -17.17 -5.57
CA GLU A 356 -0.80 -15.75 -5.21
C GLU A 356 0.59 -15.08 -5.22
N TYR A 357 1.61 -15.78 -4.72
CA TYR A 357 2.99 -15.29 -4.74
C TYR A 357 3.53 -15.09 -6.17
N TYR A 358 3.34 -16.09 -7.05
CA TYR A 358 3.82 -16.03 -8.44
C TYR A 358 3.27 -14.83 -9.20
N TYR A 359 1.99 -14.49 -9.00
CA TYR A 359 1.36 -13.36 -9.65
C TYR A 359 1.61 -12.02 -8.93
N ASN A 360 1.65 -11.95 -7.60
CA ASN A 360 1.96 -10.71 -6.89
C ASN A 360 3.37 -10.18 -7.19
N ASN A 361 4.33 -11.09 -7.44
CA ASN A 361 5.72 -10.72 -7.71
C ASN A 361 5.99 -10.38 -9.19
N LYS A 362 5.23 -10.94 -10.15
CA LYS A 362 5.35 -10.64 -11.59
C LYS A 362 4.36 -9.59 -12.12
N SER A 363 3.25 -9.31 -11.45
CA SER A 363 2.17 -8.45 -11.98
C SER A 363 2.24 -6.97 -11.61
N GLN A 364 3.27 -6.51 -10.88
CA GLN A 364 3.51 -5.07 -10.70
C GLN A 364 4.16 -4.44 -11.94
N LEU A 365 3.45 -4.47 -13.08
CA LEU A 365 3.67 -3.47 -14.12
C LEU A 365 2.96 -2.19 -13.69
N THR A 366 3.76 -1.14 -13.50
CA THR A 366 3.45 0.20 -13.02
C THR A 366 2.44 0.96 -13.91
N TRP A 367 1.20 0.50 -13.97
CA TRP A 367 0.08 1.23 -14.57
C TRP A 367 -1.07 1.32 -13.56
N GLN A 368 -0.80 1.91 -12.41
CA GLN A 368 -1.87 2.46 -11.57
C GLN A 368 -2.23 3.85 -12.09
N TYR A 369 -3.51 4.06 -12.37
CA TYR A 369 -4.04 5.35 -12.81
C TYR A 369 -3.92 6.38 -11.68
N LYS A 370 -2.78 7.08 -11.63
CA LYS A 370 -2.56 8.22 -10.74
C LYS A 370 -3.49 9.35 -11.16
N HIS A 371 -4.40 9.77 -10.28
CA HIS A 371 -5.15 11.02 -10.49
C HIS A 371 -4.12 12.15 -10.71
N ARG A 372 -4.08 12.70 -11.93
CA ARG A 372 -3.11 13.73 -12.29
C ARG A 372 -3.59 15.07 -11.73
N THR A 373 -2.85 15.60 -10.76
CA THR A 373 -2.86 17.02 -10.41
C THR A 373 -2.02 17.79 -11.43
N PHE A 374 -2.45 19.00 -11.79
CA PHE A 374 -1.92 19.80 -12.91
C PHE A 374 -0.45 20.28 -12.75
N VAL A 375 0.25 19.95 -11.66
CA VAL A 375 1.53 20.60 -11.29
C VAL A 375 2.79 19.73 -11.53
N ASN A 376 2.71 18.45 -11.85
CA ASN A 376 3.92 17.60 -11.86
C ASN A 376 4.35 17.08 -13.24
N GLN A 377 5.17 17.89 -13.91
CA GLN A 377 6.16 17.56 -14.95
C GLN A 377 7.39 18.43 -14.58
N VAL A 378 8.64 17.99 -14.39
CA VAL A 378 9.50 17.02 -15.08
C VAL A 378 10.71 16.68 -14.18
N VAL A 379 11.31 15.48 -14.36
CA VAL A 379 12.74 15.13 -14.51
C VAL A 379 13.05 13.79 -13.84
N THR A 380 13.59 12.86 -14.64
CA THR A 380 14.08 11.54 -14.24
C THR A 380 15.47 11.24 -14.82
N THR A 381 16.33 10.69 -13.95
CA THR A 381 17.16 9.47 -14.08
C THR A 381 18.27 9.34 -15.13
N GLU A 382 19.27 10.22 -15.18
CA GLU A 382 20.56 9.81 -15.80
C GLU A 382 21.83 10.48 -15.27
N ASP A 383 21.79 11.07 -14.08
CA ASP A 383 23.01 11.55 -13.43
C ASP A 383 23.30 10.75 -12.15
N LEU A 384 24.44 10.06 -12.20
CA LEU A 384 25.30 9.66 -11.07
C LEU A 384 25.18 8.23 -10.52
N LEU A 385 24.87 7.26 -11.39
CA LEU A 385 25.31 5.88 -11.21
C LEU A 385 26.59 5.63 -12.02
N LEU A 386 27.72 6.25 -11.64
CA LEU A 386 29.05 5.94 -12.21
C LEU A 386 30.25 6.49 -11.41
N LEU A 387 30.16 6.59 -10.07
CA LEU A 387 31.27 7.12 -9.26
C LEU A 387 31.45 6.53 -7.85
N TRP A 388 31.09 5.26 -7.64
CA TRP A 388 31.47 4.50 -6.43
C TRP A 388 32.09 3.11 -6.70
N TYR A 389 32.41 2.83 -7.97
CA TYR A 389 33.13 1.61 -8.37
C TYR A 389 34.67 1.78 -8.43
N ALA A 390 35.24 2.85 -7.86
CA ALA A 390 36.68 3.14 -8.01
C ALA A 390 37.37 3.75 -6.77
N TYR A 391 36.94 3.44 -5.54
CA TYR A 391 37.71 3.86 -4.36
C TYR A 391 37.68 2.85 -3.20
N VAL A 392 38.53 1.82 -3.31
CA VAL A 392 39.16 1.03 -2.23
C VAL A 392 39.01 -0.48 -2.45
N VAL A 393 39.78 -0.97 -3.43
CA VAL A 393 40.53 -2.22 -3.31
C VAL A 393 41.95 -1.81 -2.91
N GLY A 394 42.43 -2.23 -1.74
CA GLY A 394 43.80 -1.97 -1.32
C GLY A 394 44.11 -2.25 0.14
N MET A 395 44.39 -3.53 0.44
CA MET A 395 45.26 -4.04 1.53
C MET A 395 44.68 -3.97 2.97
N VAL A 396 44.85 -4.93 3.89
CA VAL A 396 45.53 -6.24 3.93
C VAL A 396 45.07 -6.96 5.22
N THR A 397 45.31 -8.27 5.25
CA THR A 397 45.40 -9.25 6.36
C THR A 397 44.24 -10.23 6.52
N VAL A 398 44.37 -11.35 5.81
CA VAL A 398 43.75 -12.64 6.12
C VAL A 398 44.55 -13.30 7.25
N SER A 399 43.97 -13.31 8.43
CA SER A 399 43.99 -14.46 9.34
C SER A 399 42.49 -14.64 9.64
N TRP A 400 41.88 -15.77 9.30
CA TRP A 400 41.50 -16.83 10.22
C TRP A 400 40.71 -17.81 9.33
N PHE A 401 41.43 -18.69 8.63
CA PHE A 401 40.86 -19.82 7.89
C PHE A 401 40.94 -21.02 8.81
N ASP A 402 39.83 -21.45 9.41
CA ASP A 402 39.86 -22.72 10.15
C ASP A 402 38.61 -23.60 10.04
N GLU A 403 37.47 -23.14 9.51
CA GLU A 403 36.26 -24.01 9.48
C GLU A 403 35.47 -24.05 8.16
N SER A 404 35.80 -23.23 7.15
CA SER A 404 35.17 -23.32 5.82
C SER A 404 35.93 -24.20 4.82
N VAL A 405 37.08 -24.74 5.22
CA VAL A 405 37.91 -25.62 4.39
C VAL A 405 37.42 -27.06 4.55
N LYS A 406 36.85 -27.61 3.48
CA LYS A 406 36.54 -29.04 3.42
C LYS A 406 37.85 -29.79 3.19
N PHE A 407 38.36 -30.43 4.24
CA PHE A 407 39.55 -31.27 4.13
C PHE A 407 39.19 -32.58 3.45
N ILE A 408 39.95 -32.95 2.41
CA ILE A 408 39.88 -34.26 1.78
C ILE A 408 41.20 -34.95 2.07
N TYR A 409 41.17 -36.00 2.87
CA TYR A 409 42.34 -36.76 3.22
C TYR A 409 42.47 -37.98 2.31
N PHE A 410 43.62 -38.11 1.65
CA PHE A 410 43.93 -39.24 0.76
C PHE A 410 45.00 -40.11 1.40
N TYR A 411 44.66 -41.37 1.70
CA TYR A 411 45.66 -42.31 2.19
C TYR A 411 45.25 -43.77 2.01
N PRO A 412 46.22 -44.70 1.90
CA PRO A 412 45.96 -46.12 1.66
C PRO A 412 45.31 -46.81 2.87
N LYS A 413 44.53 -47.87 2.63
CA LYS A 413 43.72 -48.58 3.66
C LYS A 413 44.49 -48.97 4.92
N TRP A 414 45.73 -49.45 4.80
CA TRP A 414 46.56 -49.81 5.96
C TRP A 414 46.93 -48.61 6.85
N MET A 415 47.05 -47.41 6.25
CA MET A 415 47.33 -46.16 6.97
C MET A 415 46.04 -45.61 7.60
N TYR A 416 44.89 -45.87 6.98
CA TYR A 416 43.59 -45.56 7.60
C TYR A 416 43.36 -46.32 8.89
N ASP A 417 43.62 -47.62 8.89
CA ASP A 417 43.44 -48.44 10.10
C ASP A 417 44.42 -48.03 11.22
N MET A 418 45.59 -47.49 10.88
CA MET A 418 46.57 -46.97 11.82
C MET A 418 46.12 -45.65 12.46
N VAL A 419 45.69 -44.68 11.64
CA VAL A 419 45.22 -43.35 12.08
C VAL A 419 43.94 -43.45 12.94
N GLN A 420 43.09 -44.44 12.67
CA GLN A 420 41.86 -44.66 13.44
C GLN A 420 42.10 -45.25 14.83
N ASN A 421 43.25 -45.92 15.04
CA ASN A 421 43.63 -46.53 16.31
C ASN A 421 44.50 -45.62 17.20
N GLU A 422 44.71 -44.36 16.79
CA GLU A 422 45.59 -43.41 17.48
C GLU A 422 44.84 -42.70 18.63
N ALA A 423 45.40 -42.73 19.85
CA ALA A 423 44.72 -42.30 21.07
C ALA A 423 44.69 -40.77 21.31
N ASN A 424 45.23 -39.96 20.39
CA ASN A 424 45.29 -38.51 20.56
C ASN A 424 43.95 -37.83 20.20
N LEU A 425 43.27 -37.28 21.22
CA LEU A 425 41.91 -36.73 21.11
C LEU A 425 41.82 -35.51 20.17
N THR A 426 42.88 -34.69 20.09
CA THR A 426 42.95 -33.46 19.28
C THR A 426 43.12 -33.73 17.79
N ILE A 427 43.97 -34.72 17.45
CA ILE A 427 44.20 -35.16 16.07
C ILE A 427 42.96 -35.89 15.54
N THR A 428 42.36 -36.76 16.36
CA THR A 428 41.12 -37.45 15.97
C THR A 428 39.93 -36.48 15.82
N GLN A 429 39.85 -35.40 16.60
CA GLN A 429 38.84 -34.34 16.40
C GLN A 429 39.04 -33.55 15.10
N ALA A 430 40.27 -33.20 14.74
CA ALA A 430 40.57 -32.51 13.49
C ALA A 430 40.32 -33.40 12.25
N LEU A 431 40.65 -34.69 12.34
CA LEU A 431 40.42 -35.67 11.27
C LEU A 431 38.93 -35.91 11.03
N ARG A 432 38.10 -35.92 12.08
CA ARG A 432 36.63 -36.08 11.98
C ARG A 432 35.92 -34.96 11.18
N LYS A 433 36.60 -33.82 10.91
CA LYS A 433 36.03 -32.70 10.16
C LYS A 433 36.15 -32.85 8.63
N GLY A 434 36.84 -33.87 8.10
CA GLY A 434 37.11 -34.04 6.65
C GLY A 434 36.51 -35.30 6.00
N TYR A 435 36.59 -35.35 4.67
CA TYR A 435 36.28 -36.55 3.87
C TYR A 435 37.52 -37.43 3.80
N HIS A 436 37.37 -38.72 4.08
CA HIS A 436 38.46 -39.68 3.99
C HIS A 436 38.30 -40.50 2.71
N LEU A 437 39.18 -40.30 1.73
CA LEU A 437 39.32 -41.16 0.56
C LEU A 437 40.31 -42.28 0.87
N VAL A 438 39.80 -43.49 1.02
CA VAL A 438 40.58 -44.69 1.33
C VAL A 438 40.63 -45.57 0.10
N TYR A 439 41.85 -45.88 -0.35
CA TYR A 439 42.07 -46.77 -1.49
C TYR A 439 42.82 -48.04 -1.08
N GLY A 440 42.38 -49.17 -1.64
CA GLY A 440 43.02 -50.48 -1.49
C GLY A 440 43.94 -50.83 -2.67
N LEU A 441 44.87 -51.76 -2.45
CA LEU A 441 45.74 -52.33 -3.50
C LEU A 441 44.93 -53.12 -4.55
N ASP A 442 43.71 -53.51 -4.19
CA ASP A 442 42.70 -54.20 -5.00
C ASP A 442 41.83 -53.25 -5.85
N HIS A 443 42.24 -51.98 -6.01
CA HIS A 443 41.51 -50.94 -6.78
C HIS A 443 40.14 -50.56 -6.19
N THR A 444 39.89 -50.89 -4.92
CA THR A 444 38.68 -50.44 -4.21
C THR A 444 38.87 -49.02 -3.69
N LEU A 445 37.91 -48.12 -3.98
CA LEU A 445 37.85 -46.76 -3.43
C LEU A 445 36.65 -46.68 -2.49
N GLN A 446 36.85 -46.22 -1.25
CA GLN A 446 35.77 -45.97 -0.31
C GLN A 446 35.92 -44.56 0.27
N ILE A 447 34.82 -43.82 0.29
CA ILE A 447 34.78 -42.46 0.83
C ILE A 447 34.03 -42.53 2.17
N TYR A 448 34.71 -42.14 3.26
CA TYR A 448 34.09 -42.06 4.59
C TYR A 448 33.91 -40.61 5.02
N ARG A 449 32.75 -40.32 5.63
CA ARG A 449 32.48 -39.06 6.32
C ARG A 449 31.88 -39.34 7.69
N TRP A 450 32.25 -38.54 8.68
CA TRP A 450 31.67 -38.60 10.02
C TRP A 450 30.46 -37.67 10.10
N ASN A 451 29.27 -38.19 10.41
CA ASN A 451 28.08 -37.38 10.61
C ASN A 451 28.08 -36.82 12.04
N ARG A 452 28.01 -35.49 12.15
CA ARG A 452 28.05 -34.76 13.43
C ARG A 452 26.85 -35.06 14.33
N TYR A 453 25.66 -35.24 13.76
CA TYR A 453 24.40 -35.35 14.49
C TYR A 453 24.06 -36.79 14.87
N SER A 454 24.35 -37.78 14.00
CA SER A 454 24.16 -39.20 14.33
C SER A 454 25.33 -39.82 15.09
N HIS A 455 26.48 -39.14 15.16
CA HIS A 455 27.74 -39.68 15.68
C HIS A 455 28.14 -41.02 15.02
N GLN A 456 27.79 -41.21 13.75
CA GLN A 456 28.10 -42.40 12.98
C GLN A 456 28.87 -42.06 11.69
N ARG A 457 29.64 -43.03 11.18
CA ARG A 457 30.32 -42.92 9.89
C ARG A 457 29.36 -43.30 8.77
N THR A 458 29.26 -42.44 7.77
CA THR A 458 28.55 -42.71 6.53
C THR A 458 29.55 -43.01 5.42
N THR A 459 29.36 -44.13 4.73
CA THR A 459 30.07 -44.47 3.50
C THR A 459 29.38 -43.80 2.31
N ILE A 460 30.12 -43.04 1.52
CA ILE A 460 29.62 -42.44 0.28
C ILE A 460 30.03 -43.36 -0.87
N ASP A 461 29.06 -43.73 -1.71
CA ASP A 461 29.31 -44.53 -2.90
C ASP A 461 30.14 -43.70 -3.92
N PRO A 462 31.34 -44.16 -4.31
CA PRO A 462 32.16 -43.48 -5.32
C PRO A 462 31.48 -43.31 -6.68
N HIS A 463 30.52 -44.16 -7.03
CA HIS A 463 29.84 -44.15 -8.33
C HIS A 463 28.59 -43.27 -8.33
N ASN A 464 28.14 -42.84 -7.16
CA ASN A 464 26.99 -41.95 -6.96
C ASN A 464 27.34 -40.91 -5.89
N ILE A 465 28.27 -40.01 -6.23
CA ILE A 465 28.79 -38.96 -5.35
C ILE A 465 27.71 -37.88 -5.15
N THR A 466 26.69 -38.22 -4.38
CA THR A 466 25.80 -37.25 -3.75
C THR A 466 26.37 -36.94 -2.38
N VAL A 467 26.75 -35.68 -2.15
CA VAL A 467 27.19 -35.24 -0.81
C VAL A 467 26.02 -35.49 0.15
N PRO A 468 26.18 -36.30 1.21
CA PRO A 468 25.14 -36.46 2.21
C PRO A 468 24.84 -35.11 2.82
N ASP A 469 23.61 -34.64 2.65
CA ASP A 469 23.12 -33.45 3.33
C ASP A 469 22.83 -33.82 4.79
N GLU A 470 23.84 -33.64 5.64
CA GLU A 470 23.73 -33.87 7.09
C GLU A 470 22.69 -32.94 7.74
N LEU A 471 22.26 -31.87 7.06
CA LEU A 471 21.21 -30.97 7.52
C LEU A 471 19.79 -31.49 7.18
N ARG A 472 19.68 -32.64 6.52
CA ARG A 472 18.39 -33.28 6.18
C ARG A 472 17.72 -33.93 7.40
N ASP A 473 18.50 -34.46 8.33
CA ASP A 473 18.06 -35.08 9.58
C ASP A 473 19.06 -34.76 10.70
N LEU A 474 18.61 -34.03 11.72
CA LEU A 474 19.40 -33.57 12.84
C LEU A 474 19.36 -34.53 14.04
N HIS A 475 18.69 -35.69 13.91
CA HIS A 475 18.71 -36.79 14.88
C HIS A 475 18.41 -36.40 16.34
N GLY A 476 17.46 -35.48 16.54
CA GLY A 476 17.04 -35.01 17.85
C GLY A 476 17.92 -33.92 18.46
N TYR A 477 18.81 -33.28 17.68
CA TYR A 477 19.62 -32.16 18.13
C TYR A 477 18.75 -31.02 18.69
N ASN A 478 19.18 -30.42 19.80
CA ASN A 478 18.50 -29.32 20.45
C ASN A 478 18.99 -27.99 19.85
N ILE A 479 18.17 -27.35 19.01
CA ILE A 479 18.46 -26.02 18.47
C ILE A 479 18.03 -24.98 19.50
N THR A 480 19.01 -24.24 20.01
CA THR A 480 18.82 -23.27 21.10
C THR A 480 18.75 -21.85 20.57
N MET A 481 17.63 -21.16 20.77
CA MET A 481 17.48 -19.76 20.42
C MET A 481 17.45 -18.89 21.67
N TYR A 482 18.34 -17.90 21.70
CA TYR A 482 18.29 -16.84 22.71
C TYR A 482 17.28 -15.78 22.28
N ILE A 483 16.23 -15.60 23.07
CA ILE A 483 15.28 -14.52 22.91
C ILE A 483 14.83 -14.06 24.30
N LEU A 484 14.79 -12.75 24.53
CA LEU A 484 14.27 -12.22 25.78
C LEU A 484 12.78 -12.58 25.90
N ASN A 485 12.36 -13.09 27.06
CA ASN A 485 10.98 -13.53 27.31
C ASN A 485 9.95 -12.42 27.01
N ASP A 486 10.28 -11.17 27.31
CA ASP A 486 9.41 -10.02 27.02
C ASP A 486 9.24 -9.77 25.52
N VAL A 487 10.29 -10.05 24.73
CA VAL A 487 10.28 -9.95 23.27
C VAL A 487 9.57 -11.15 22.65
N SER A 488 9.78 -12.39 23.14
CA SER A 488 9.15 -13.60 22.58
C SER A 488 7.62 -13.59 22.72
N ARG A 489 7.10 -12.95 23.78
CA ARG A 489 5.65 -12.73 23.97
C ARG A 489 5.02 -11.87 22.87
N VAL A 490 5.75 -10.92 22.30
CA VAL A 490 5.28 -10.07 21.21
C VAL A 490 5.64 -10.67 19.86
N MET A 491 6.89 -11.11 19.71
CA MET A 491 7.46 -11.62 18.48
C MET A 491 7.32 -13.14 18.39
N THR A 492 6.07 -13.61 18.45
CA THR A 492 5.75 -15.05 18.50
C THR A 492 6.10 -15.80 17.22
N PHE A 493 6.39 -15.11 16.13
CA PHE A 493 6.84 -15.75 14.88
C PHE A 493 8.26 -16.31 14.98
N ASP A 494 9.14 -15.70 15.78
CA ASP A 494 10.53 -16.16 15.91
C ASP A 494 10.57 -17.58 16.51
N ALA A 495 9.78 -17.79 17.56
CA ALA A 495 9.49 -19.08 18.19
C ALA A 495 8.92 -20.11 17.19
N TYR A 496 7.85 -19.73 16.50
CA TYR A 496 7.19 -20.58 15.50
C TYR A 496 8.14 -20.98 14.37
N PHE A 497 9.00 -20.08 13.92
CA PHE A 497 9.97 -20.35 12.87
C PHE A 497 11.04 -21.35 13.32
N LEU A 498 11.55 -21.22 14.55
CA LEU A 498 12.49 -22.18 15.13
C LEU A 498 11.86 -23.58 15.22
N GLU A 499 10.61 -23.65 15.73
CA GLU A 499 9.86 -24.90 15.85
C GLU A 499 9.61 -25.55 14.47
N LEU A 500 9.31 -24.74 13.45
CA LEU A 500 9.12 -25.21 12.08
C LEU A 500 10.39 -25.88 11.53
N ILE A 501 11.56 -25.25 11.72
CA ILE A 501 12.85 -25.81 11.29
C ILE A 501 13.13 -27.12 12.04
N ALA A 502 12.97 -27.11 13.36
CA ALA A 502 13.21 -28.26 14.22
C ALA A 502 12.34 -29.46 13.79
N ASN A 503 11.03 -29.25 13.62
CA ASN A 503 10.09 -30.29 13.21
C ASN A 503 10.38 -30.85 11.80
N LYS A 504 10.78 -30.00 10.85
CA LYS A 504 11.09 -30.44 9.48
C LYS A 504 12.41 -31.21 9.38
N ARG A 505 13.30 -31.06 10.35
CA ARG A 505 14.63 -31.68 10.38
C ARG A 505 14.83 -32.65 11.53
N ASN A 506 13.77 -33.10 12.18
CA ASN A 506 13.84 -34.06 13.29
C ASN A 506 14.82 -33.58 14.39
N ALA A 507 14.69 -32.31 14.78
CA ALA A 507 15.39 -31.66 15.89
C ALA A 507 14.37 -31.18 16.93
N THR A 508 14.85 -30.73 18.09
CA THR A 508 14.01 -30.09 19.12
C THR A 508 14.33 -28.58 19.18
N ALA A 509 13.30 -27.75 19.31
CA ALA A 509 13.44 -26.31 19.48
C ALA A 509 13.46 -25.96 20.97
N VAL A 510 14.45 -25.16 21.40
CA VAL A 510 14.59 -24.70 22.79
C VAL A 510 14.75 -23.18 22.80
N GLU A 511 13.82 -22.49 23.45
CA GLU A 511 13.92 -21.05 23.72
C GLU A 511 14.52 -20.81 25.11
N THR A 512 15.48 -19.90 25.20
CA THR A 512 16.11 -19.50 26.46
C THR A 512 16.29 -17.99 26.53
N ASP A 513 16.13 -17.44 27.73
CA ASP A 513 16.45 -16.04 28.06
C ASP A 513 17.82 -15.93 28.76
N GLU A 514 18.51 -17.04 29.00
CA GLU A 514 19.86 -17.07 29.58
C GLU A 514 20.93 -16.94 28.47
N TYR A 515 21.72 -15.87 28.54
CA TYR A 515 22.80 -15.66 27.57
C TYR A 515 24.01 -16.55 27.88
N SER A 516 24.28 -17.55 27.04
CA SER A 516 25.47 -18.41 27.08
C SER A 516 26.10 -18.57 25.70
N SER A 517 27.33 -18.09 25.52
CA SER A 517 28.02 -18.14 24.22
C SER A 517 28.32 -19.55 23.71
N GLU A 518 28.30 -20.56 24.59
CA GLU A 518 28.55 -21.97 24.24
C GLU A 518 27.28 -22.76 23.93
N LEU A 519 26.12 -22.26 24.37
CA LEU A 519 24.83 -22.96 24.30
C LEU A 519 23.79 -22.24 23.43
N ILE A 520 24.18 -21.21 22.66
CA ILE A 520 23.26 -20.47 21.78
C ILE A 520 23.58 -20.80 20.33
N ASP A 521 22.62 -21.42 19.66
CA ASP A 521 22.67 -21.67 18.22
C ASP A 521 22.15 -20.49 17.39
N VAL A 522 21.12 -19.81 17.88
CA VAL A 522 20.43 -18.74 17.16
C VAL A 522 20.15 -17.55 18.07
N MET A 523 20.36 -16.33 17.59
CA MET A 523 20.00 -15.11 18.34
C MET A 523 19.61 -13.97 17.38
N PRO A 524 18.43 -13.35 17.52
CA PRO A 524 18.09 -12.14 16.78
C PRO A 524 18.95 -10.97 17.25
N ILE A 525 19.54 -10.25 16.29
CA ILE A 525 20.41 -9.10 16.51
C ILE A 525 19.55 -7.85 16.34
N SER A 526 19.35 -7.12 17.44
CA SER A 526 18.59 -5.87 17.45
C SER A 526 19.40 -4.66 16.95
N ASN A 527 20.74 -4.71 17.03
CA ASN A 527 21.60 -3.65 16.53
C ASN A 527 22.84 -4.19 15.79
N VAL A 528 23.02 -3.80 14.53
CA VAL A 528 24.15 -4.23 13.67
C VAL A 528 25.38 -3.31 13.81
N HIS A 529 25.28 -2.21 14.56
CA HIS A 529 26.39 -1.31 14.79
C HIS A 529 27.56 -2.01 15.50
N ASN A 530 28.74 -2.01 14.87
CA ASN A 530 29.97 -2.69 15.30
C ASN A 530 29.90 -4.23 15.36
N VAL A 531 28.91 -4.86 14.75
CA VAL A 531 28.80 -6.31 14.75
C VAL A 531 29.70 -6.91 13.67
N LYS A 532 30.93 -7.30 14.05
CA LYS A 532 31.85 -8.08 13.22
C LYS A 532 31.68 -9.58 13.46
N PHE A 533 30.46 -10.12 13.30
CA PHE A 533 30.26 -11.57 13.33
C PHE A 533 30.23 -12.12 11.91
N PRO A 534 31.10 -13.07 11.54
CA PRO A 534 31.08 -13.69 10.21
C PRO A 534 29.87 -14.61 9.99
N TRP A 535 29.07 -14.88 11.03
CA TRP A 535 27.99 -15.87 11.03
C TRP A 535 26.58 -15.25 11.09
N ILE A 536 26.43 -14.03 10.57
CA ILE A 536 25.14 -13.34 10.49
C ILE A 536 24.36 -13.86 9.28
N VAL A 537 23.07 -14.10 9.50
CA VAL A 537 22.07 -14.42 8.47
C VAL A 537 21.06 -13.27 8.42
N PRO A 538 20.85 -12.61 7.27
CA PRO A 538 19.74 -11.67 7.15
C PRO A 538 18.44 -12.47 7.31
N SER A 539 17.54 -11.97 8.14
CA SER A 539 16.25 -12.56 8.53
C SER A 539 15.08 -11.77 7.94
N PHE A 540 13.87 -12.29 8.13
CA PHE A 540 12.62 -11.61 7.80
C PHE A 540 12.34 -10.47 8.79
N GLY A 541 11.77 -9.37 8.30
CA GLY A 541 11.53 -8.15 9.06
C GLY A 541 12.65 -7.12 8.92
N THR A 542 12.45 -5.97 9.55
CA THR A 542 13.37 -4.82 9.49
C THR A 542 13.69 -4.33 10.89
N THR A 543 14.90 -3.79 11.05
CA THR A 543 15.32 -3.11 12.27
C THR A 543 15.85 -1.75 11.87
N PHE A 544 15.42 -0.72 12.60
CA PHE A 544 15.79 0.65 12.30
C PHE A 544 16.07 1.46 13.55
N LEU A 545 16.93 2.46 13.40
CA LEU A 545 17.21 3.43 14.45
C LEU A 545 16.48 4.72 14.14
N ALA A 546 15.52 5.11 14.99
CA ALA A 546 14.72 6.29 14.80
C ALA A 546 14.73 7.19 16.03
N VAL A 547 14.36 8.45 15.81
CA VAL A 547 14.13 9.42 16.89
C VAL A 547 12.66 9.39 17.28
N VAL A 548 12.42 9.12 18.55
CA VAL A 548 11.14 9.37 19.21
C VAL A 548 11.03 10.85 19.49
N VAL A 549 10.03 11.49 18.88
CA VAL A 549 9.72 12.90 19.02
C VAL A 549 8.36 13.06 19.71
N PRO A 550 8.17 14.15 20.48
CA PRO A 550 6.85 14.47 21.01
C PRO A 550 5.89 14.81 19.86
N ARG A 551 4.64 14.36 19.98
CA ARG A 551 3.55 14.76 19.08
C ARG A 551 3.22 16.23 19.31
N THR A 552 2.90 16.94 18.24
CA THR A 552 2.49 18.33 18.36
C THR A 552 1.15 18.42 19.07
N ARG A 553 1.04 19.42 19.96
CA ARG A 553 -0.23 19.71 20.63
C ARG A 553 -1.19 20.39 19.64
N PRO A 554 -2.51 20.23 19.83
CA PRO A 554 -3.49 20.98 19.07
C PRO A 554 -3.22 22.48 19.24
N LYS A 555 -3.38 23.25 18.16
CA LYS A 555 -3.26 24.70 18.22
C LYS A 555 -4.35 25.26 19.14
N PRO A 556 -4.04 26.26 19.98
CA PRO A 556 -5.06 26.92 20.77
C PRO A 556 -6.08 27.60 19.85
N ILE A 557 -7.35 27.63 20.26
CA ILE A 557 -8.45 28.22 19.47
C ILE A 557 -8.13 29.64 18.99
N VAL A 558 -7.47 30.43 19.83
CA VAL A 558 -7.08 31.81 19.50
C VAL A 558 -6.13 31.86 18.31
N SER A 559 -5.16 30.94 18.22
CA SER A 559 -4.30 30.84 17.02
C SER A 559 -5.13 30.46 15.80
N ILE A 560 -6.11 29.55 15.96
CA ILE A 560 -7.01 29.13 14.87
C ILE A 560 -7.88 30.29 14.37
N LEU A 561 -8.21 31.27 15.22
CA LEU A 561 -8.97 32.46 14.84
C LEU A 561 -8.14 33.51 14.10
N PHE A 562 -6.82 33.56 14.32
CA PHE A 562 -5.93 34.48 13.60
C PHE A 562 -5.37 33.89 12.30
N ASP A 563 -5.15 32.57 12.26
CA ASP A 563 -4.65 31.80 11.11
C ASP A 563 -5.44 31.92 9.77
N PRO A 564 -6.76 32.24 9.71
CA PRO A 564 -7.49 32.27 8.44
C PRO A 564 -6.96 33.29 7.45
N PHE A 565 -6.37 34.38 7.96
CA PHE A 565 -5.75 35.43 7.17
C PHE A 565 -4.29 35.56 7.56
N ASP A 566 -3.42 35.61 6.54
CA ASP A 566 -2.01 35.86 6.77
C ASP A 566 -1.79 37.24 7.41
N LEU A 567 -0.66 37.38 8.10
CA LEU A 567 -0.26 38.65 8.74
C LEU A 567 -0.30 39.84 7.76
N TYR A 568 0.04 39.61 6.49
CA TYR A 568 -0.07 40.63 5.44
C TYR A 568 -1.51 41.08 5.17
N VAL A 569 -2.48 40.17 5.26
CA VAL A 569 -3.90 40.49 5.06
C VAL A 569 -4.42 41.35 6.23
N TRP A 570 -4.04 41.02 7.47
CA TRP A 570 -4.36 41.84 8.64
C TRP A 570 -3.75 43.25 8.56
N ILE A 571 -2.48 43.35 8.14
CA ILE A 571 -1.80 44.64 7.97
C ILE A 571 -2.47 45.46 6.85
N THR A 572 -2.74 44.85 5.70
CA THR A 572 -3.39 45.56 4.57
C THR A 572 -4.79 46.01 4.93
N TYR A 573 -5.54 45.24 5.71
CA TYR A 573 -6.84 45.64 6.24
C TYR A 573 -6.74 46.84 7.18
N LEU A 574 -5.78 46.84 8.13
CA LEU A 574 -5.53 47.98 9.02
C LEU A 574 -5.13 49.24 8.24
N VAL A 575 -4.25 49.11 7.25
CA VAL A 575 -3.87 50.21 6.35
C VAL A 575 -5.07 50.71 5.56
N LEU A 576 -5.97 49.83 5.11
CA LEU A 576 -7.19 50.21 4.41
C LEU A 576 -8.14 51.01 5.32
N VAL A 577 -8.31 50.62 6.59
CA VAL A 577 -9.10 51.39 7.56
C VAL A 577 -8.49 52.79 7.78
N LEU A 578 -7.17 52.89 7.95
CA LEU A 578 -6.49 54.17 8.17
C LEU A 578 -6.55 55.09 6.95
N THR A 579 -6.37 54.55 5.74
CA THR A 579 -6.49 55.33 4.50
C THR A 579 -7.92 55.79 4.25
N MET A 580 -8.91 54.98 4.59
CA MET A 580 -10.32 55.40 4.58
C MET A 580 -10.62 56.48 5.62
N ALA A 581 -10.11 56.34 6.84
CA ALA A 581 -10.26 57.37 7.87
C ALA A 581 -9.66 58.71 7.43
N PHE A 582 -8.49 58.66 6.79
CA PHE A 582 -7.79 59.83 6.28
C PHE A 582 -8.57 60.51 5.14
N THR A 583 -9.07 59.73 4.18
CA THR A 583 -9.87 60.27 3.07
C THR A 583 -11.21 60.86 3.53
N ILE A 584 -11.88 60.22 4.50
CA ILE A 584 -13.11 60.76 5.11
C ILE A 584 -12.80 62.01 5.95
N SER A 585 -11.68 62.06 6.65
CA SER A 585 -11.25 63.24 7.40
C SER A 585 -11.01 64.45 6.50
N LEU A 586 -10.48 64.25 5.30
CA LEU A 586 -10.17 65.34 4.36
C LEU A 586 -11.38 65.81 3.54
N PHE A 587 -12.20 64.87 3.08
CA PHE A 587 -13.25 65.14 2.09
C PHE A 587 -14.67 64.93 2.62
N GLY A 588 -14.80 64.51 3.88
CA GLY A 588 -16.07 64.28 4.53
C GLY A 588 -16.82 65.58 4.87
N LYS A 589 -18.10 65.63 4.53
CA LYS A 589 -18.98 66.76 4.83
C LYS A 589 -19.48 66.76 6.28
N LEU A 590 -19.67 65.58 6.88
CA LEU A 590 -20.31 65.38 8.18
C LEU A 590 -19.39 64.61 9.13
N LEU A 591 -18.77 63.51 8.67
CA LEU A 591 -17.70 62.83 9.41
C LEU A 591 -16.37 63.59 9.37
N GLY A 592 -16.05 64.28 8.27
CA GLY A 592 -14.81 65.06 8.16
C GLY A 592 -14.71 66.24 9.14
N ARG A 593 -15.83 66.62 9.80
CA ARG A 593 -15.84 67.63 10.86
C ARG A 593 -15.47 67.09 12.24
N ARG A 594 -15.28 65.78 12.37
CA ARG A 594 -14.95 65.12 13.64
C ARG A 594 -13.47 64.85 13.77
N HIS A 595 -13.06 64.53 14.99
CA HIS A 595 -11.69 64.12 15.25
C HIS A 595 -11.36 62.81 14.51
N PHE A 596 -10.16 62.73 13.96
CA PHE A 596 -9.68 61.59 13.20
C PHE A 596 -9.89 60.24 13.92
N MET A 597 -9.65 60.20 15.23
CA MET A 597 -9.85 58.98 16.05
C MET A 597 -11.31 58.54 16.13
N GLU A 598 -12.27 59.47 16.14
CA GLU A 598 -13.70 59.13 16.09
C GLU A 598 -14.09 58.52 14.74
N ILE A 599 -13.45 58.98 13.64
CA ILE A 599 -13.66 58.43 12.30
C ILE A 599 -13.10 57.01 12.21
N VAL A 600 -11.90 56.77 12.75
CA VAL A 600 -11.30 55.42 12.82
C VAL A 600 -12.19 54.47 13.63
N LEU A 601 -12.68 54.91 14.79
CA LEU A 601 -13.53 54.09 15.65
C LEU A 601 -14.88 53.78 14.98
N GLU A 602 -15.49 54.75 14.29
CA GLU A 602 -16.69 54.52 13.48
C GLU A 602 -16.44 53.52 12.34
N LEU A 603 -15.31 53.58 11.63
CA LEU A 603 -14.98 52.61 10.58
C LEU A 603 -14.79 51.20 11.15
N ILE A 604 -14.17 51.06 12.32
CA ILE A 604 -14.04 49.75 12.99
C ILE A 604 -15.43 49.23 13.41
N MET A 605 -16.28 50.07 13.99
CA MET A 605 -17.66 49.68 14.34
C MET A 605 -18.49 49.29 13.11
N MET A 606 -18.31 50.00 11.99
CA MET A 606 -18.95 49.67 10.72
C MET A 606 -18.60 48.26 10.23
N CYS A 607 -17.37 47.80 10.44
CA CYS A 607 -16.96 46.45 10.06
C CYS A 607 -17.50 45.36 11.00
N LEU A 608 -17.71 45.66 12.27
CA LEU A 608 -18.16 44.68 13.28
C LEU A 608 -19.69 44.58 13.38
N ALA A 609 -20.39 45.71 13.41
CA ALA A 609 -21.82 45.78 13.69
C ALA A 609 -22.61 46.55 12.62
N GLY A 610 -21.95 47.02 11.56
CA GLY A 610 -22.57 47.84 10.54
C GLY A 610 -22.68 49.33 10.93
N PRO A 611 -23.27 50.15 10.05
CA PRO A 611 -23.31 51.59 10.23
C PRO A 611 -24.22 52.05 11.39
N SER A 612 -23.62 52.70 12.38
CA SER A 612 -24.31 53.21 13.58
C SER A 612 -24.92 54.61 13.44
N ARG A 613 -24.56 55.36 12.39
CA ARG A 613 -24.93 56.78 12.24
C ARG A 613 -25.39 57.13 10.83
N ALA A 614 -26.13 58.23 10.71
CA ALA A 614 -26.49 58.81 9.42
C ALA A 614 -25.31 59.61 8.85
N TYR A 615 -24.93 59.31 7.61
CA TYR A 615 -23.78 59.91 6.92
C TYR A 615 -24.21 61.03 5.96
N GLY A 616 -23.33 62.02 5.74
CA GLY A 616 -23.69 63.25 5.05
C GLY A 616 -23.01 63.44 3.70
N GLY A 617 -23.81 63.65 2.65
CA GLY A 617 -23.31 63.97 1.33
C GLY A 617 -23.01 62.75 0.45
N ALA A 618 -23.00 62.97 -0.86
CA ALA A 618 -22.91 61.88 -1.84
C ALA A 618 -21.56 61.16 -1.83
N PHE A 619 -20.47 61.84 -1.46
CA PHE A 619 -19.13 61.27 -1.39
C PHE A 619 -18.94 60.35 -0.18
N GLU A 620 -19.25 60.83 1.04
CA GLU A 620 -19.19 60.02 2.27
C GLU A 620 -20.06 58.78 2.14
N ASN A 621 -21.31 58.95 1.68
CA ASN A 621 -22.22 57.82 1.52
C ASN A 621 -21.67 56.78 0.54
N ARG A 622 -21.00 57.18 -0.54
CA ARG A 622 -20.43 56.24 -1.51
C ARG A 622 -19.22 55.49 -0.97
N ILE A 623 -18.28 56.19 -0.33
CA ILE A 623 -17.08 55.56 0.24
C ILE A 623 -17.45 54.62 1.38
N ILE A 624 -18.32 55.05 2.30
CA ILE A 624 -18.75 54.21 3.41
C ILE A 624 -19.53 53.00 2.90
N THR A 625 -20.40 53.18 1.89
CA THR A 625 -21.10 52.05 1.28
C THR A 625 -20.11 51.05 0.69
N LEU A 626 -19.13 51.48 -0.11
CA LEU A 626 -18.09 50.60 -0.67
C LEU A 626 -17.26 49.89 0.39
N PHE A 627 -16.91 50.61 1.46
CA PHE A 627 -16.18 50.06 2.60
C PHE A 627 -16.99 48.99 3.34
N CYS A 628 -18.27 49.23 3.62
CA CYS A 628 -19.16 48.24 4.22
C CYS A 628 -19.31 46.99 3.34
N LEU A 629 -19.34 47.16 2.02
CA LEU A 629 -19.48 46.05 1.08
C LEU A 629 -18.21 45.20 1.00
N MET A 630 -17.04 45.83 0.97
CA MET A 630 -15.76 45.14 1.12
C MET A 630 -15.68 44.43 2.47
N GLY A 631 -16.16 45.07 3.53
CA GLY A 631 -16.27 44.49 4.88
C GLY A 631 -17.12 43.23 4.89
N ILE A 632 -18.29 43.21 4.24
CA ILE A 632 -19.14 42.02 4.15
C ILE A 632 -18.41 40.86 3.45
N VAL A 633 -17.73 41.13 2.34
CA VAL A 633 -16.97 40.09 1.62
C VAL A 633 -15.83 39.54 2.49
N LEU A 634 -15.10 40.42 3.18
CA LEU A 634 -13.96 40.05 4.01
C LEU A 634 -14.38 39.29 5.27
N VAL A 635 -15.50 39.69 5.90
CA VAL A 635 -16.09 38.97 7.04
C VAL A 635 -16.64 37.61 6.59
N SER A 636 -17.30 37.53 5.45
CA SER A 636 -17.87 36.27 4.93
C SER A 636 -16.79 35.26 4.53
N SER A 637 -15.69 35.72 3.91
CA SER A 637 -14.55 34.85 3.59
C SER A 637 -13.83 34.37 4.84
N TYR A 638 -13.64 35.26 5.83
CA TYR A 638 -13.10 34.91 7.14
C TYR A 638 -13.95 33.85 7.86
N GLN A 639 -15.27 34.05 7.91
CA GLN A 639 -16.21 33.09 8.50
C GLN A 639 -16.14 31.73 7.80
N SER A 640 -16.09 31.71 6.46
CA SER A 640 -15.99 30.47 5.68
C SER A 640 -14.70 29.70 5.98
N LEU A 641 -13.57 30.41 6.08
CA LEU A 641 -12.29 29.81 6.44
C LEU A 641 -12.25 29.31 7.89
N ILE A 642 -12.83 30.04 8.84
CA ILE A 642 -12.97 29.57 10.22
C ILE A 642 -13.79 28.30 10.28
N ILE A 643 -14.94 28.25 9.61
CA ILE A 643 -15.79 27.05 9.61
C ILE A 643 -15.01 25.85 9.05
N SER A 644 -14.24 26.06 7.97
CA SER A 644 -13.33 25.05 7.45
C SER A 644 -12.26 24.66 8.47
N PHE A 645 -11.64 25.61 9.16
CA PHE A 645 -10.56 25.35 10.12
C PHE A 645 -11.08 24.70 11.41
N MET A 646 -12.34 24.94 11.78
CA MET A 646 -13.04 24.34 12.90
C MET A 646 -13.65 22.98 12.57
N SER A 647 -13.54 22.48 11.32
CA SER A 647 -14.02 21.14 10.98
C SER A 647 -13.06 20.02 11.45
N TYR A 648 -11.77 20.33 11.58
CA TYR A 648 -10.73 19.40 12.03
C TYR A 648 -9.78 20.08 13.03
N VAL A 649 -9.31 19.32 14.02
CA VAL A 649 -8.30 19.82 14.96
C VAL A 649 -6.99 20.07 14.21
N ARG A 650 -6.52 21.32 14.21
CA ARG A 650 -5.24 21.69 13.60
C ARG A 650 -4.11 21.54 14.61
N TYR A 651 -3.02 20.95 14.14
CA TYR A 651 -1.80 20.76 14.92
C TYR A 651 -0.68 21.67 14.41
N GLY A 652 0.31 21.92 15.26
CA GLY A 652 1.56 22.55 14.82
C GLY A 652 2.36 21.67 13.85
N PRO A 653 3.37 22.23 13.16
CA PRO A 653 4.24 21.46 12.28
C PRO A 653 4.99 20.40 13.09
N GLU A 654 4.86 19.14 12.70
CA GLU A 654 5.51 18.04 13.39
C GLU A 654 7.00 17.94 13.02
N ILE A 655 7.83 17.54 14.00
CA ILE A 655 9.27 17.32 13.83
C ILE A 655 9.49 16.07 12.96
N ASN A 656 10.00 16.25 11.75
CA ASN A 656 10.21 15.15 10.79
C ASN A 656 11.60 15.14 10.17
N THR A 657 12.23 16.30 10.00
CA THR A 657 13.53 16.39 9.33
C THR A 657 14.68 16.31 10.33
N LEU A 658 15.87 15.97 9.85
CA LEU A 658 17.06 15.92 10.67
C LEU A 658 17.42 17.31 11.25
N ASP A 659 17.26 18.37 10.46
CA ASP A 659 17.54 19.74 10.90
C ASP A 659 16.59 20.17 12.03
N GLU A 660 15.29 19.86 11.90
CA GLU A 660 14.30 20.11 12.96
C GLU A 660 14.63 19.35 14.24
N ILE A 661 15.17 18.12 14.12
CA ILE A 661 15.63 17.33 15.28
C ILE A 661 16.82 18.04 15.96
N TYR A 662 17.80 18.54 15.20
CA TYR A 662 18.93 19.27 15.80
C TYR A 662 18.52 20.57 16.50
N GLU A 663 17.52 21.28 15.97
CA GLU A 663 17.09 22.57 16.52
C GLU A 663 16.11 22.44 17.69
N ARG A 664 15.18 21.47 17.64
CA ARG A 664 14.02 21.42 18.55
C ARG A 664 14.04 20.29 19.56
N CYS A 665 14.89 19.28 19.40
CA CYS A 665 14.96 18.16 20.33
C CYS A 665 16.11 18.31 21.34
N LEU A 666 15.90 17.82 22.56
CA LEU A 666 16.95 17.62 23.55
C LEU A 666 17.01 16.15 23.96
N PHE A 667 18.22 15.58 23.95
CA PHE A 667 18.45 14.16 24.21
C PHE A 667 19.12 13.91 25.58
N PRO A 668 18.87 12.75 26.21
CA PRO A 668 19.66 12.36 27.38
C PRO A 668 21.12 12.13 26.98
N ASP A 669 22.05 12.38 27.91
CA ASP A 669 23.49 12.15 27.68
C ASP A 669 23.81 10.65 27.53
N SER A 670 23.56 10.15 26.32
CA SER A 670 23.61 8.73 25.97
C SER A 670 24.68 8.49 24.90
N LYS A 671 25.14 7.23 24.79
CA LYS A 671 26.10 6.82 23.77
C LYS A 671 25.62 7.14 22.35
N TYR A 672 24.31 7.01 22.10
CA TYR A 672 23.69 7.34 20.82
C TYR A 672 23.68 8.85 20.55
N ALA A 673 23.34 9.67 21.56
CA ALA A 673 23.39 11.13 21.41
C ALA A 673 24.80 11.63 21.10
N LYS A 674 25.82 11.06 21.77
CA LYS A 674 27.25 11.36 21.48
C LYS A 674 27.66 10.92 20.08
N PHE A 675 27.19 9.76 19.63
CA PHE A 675 27.53 9.21 18.31
C PHE A 675 27.02 10.12 17.17
N PHE A 676 25.79 10.63 17.28
CA PHE A 676 25.20 11.54 16.29
C PHE A 676 25.45 13.02 16.59
N ASN A 677 26.24 13.34 17.61
CA ASN A 677 26.49 14.72 18.06
C ASN A 677 25.18 15.52 18.30
N LEU A 678 24.18 14.88 18.88
CA LEU A 678 22.88 15.48 19.19
C LEU A 678 22.96 16.35 20.45
N PRO A 679 22.19 17.46 20.53
CA PRO A 679 22.14 18.31 21.71
C PRO A 679 21.62 17.53 22.93
N THR A 680 22.32 17.63 24.06
CA THR A 680 22.02 16.87 25.27
C THR A 680 21.69 17.76 26.47
N PHE A 681 20.93 17.21 27.41
CA PHE A 681 20.66 17.85 28.71
C PHE A 681 21.40 17.10 29.85
N PRO A 682 21.80 17.80 30.93
CA PRO A 682 22.56 17.20 32.02
C PRO A 682 21.75 16.13 32.77
N ASN A 683 22.41 15.03 33.12
CA ASN A 683 21.80 13.92 33.87
C ASN A 683 21.12 14.43 35.16
N GLY A 684 19.84 14.10 35.32
CA GLY A 684 19.00 14.52 36.47
C GLY A 684 18.15 15.77 36.21
N SER A 685 18.36 16.48 35.10
CA SER A 685 17.39 17.46 34.60
C SER A 685 16.40 16.76 33.66
N HIS A 686 15.11 16.98 33.82
CA HIS A 686 14.09 16.49 32.90
C HIS A 686 13.50 17.69 32.17
N PRO A 687 13.89 17.94 30.90
CA PRO A 687 13.20 18.94 30.10
C PRO A 687 11.72 18.56 29.99
N GLY A 688 10.85 19.54 29.78
CA GLY A 688 9.44 19.29 29.56
C GLY A 688 9.22 18.21 28.48
N SER A 689 8.13 17.45 28.62
CA SER A 689 7.79 16.33 27.72
C SER A 689 7.62 16.76 26.25
N ASP A 690 7.57 18.06 26.00
CA ASP A 690 7.42 18.74 24.71
C ASP A 690 8.74 18.97 23.97
N VAL A 691 9.88 18.82 24.64
CA VAL A 691 11.22 19.04 24.03
C VAL A 691 12.11 17.79 24.15
N ALA A 692 11.79 16.89 25.08
CA ALA A 692 12.54 15.65 25.29
C ALA A 692 12.36 14.67 24.13
N CYS A 693 13.45 14.32 23.45
CA CYS A 693 13.49 13.30 22.40
C CYS A 693 14.40 12.14 22.80
N ARG A 694 14.15 10.96 22.22
CA ARG A 694 14.94 9.75 22.50
C ARG A 694 15.32 9.06 21.22
N VAL A 695 16.54 8.53 21.15
CA VAL A 695 16.95 7.61 20.08
C VAL A 695 16.59 6.20 20.52
N GLU A 696 15.80 5.50 19.71
CA GLU A 696 15.28 4.17 20.03
C GLU A 696 15.52 3.23 18.84
N THR A 697 15.94 2.01 19.18
CA THR A 697 16.08 0.92 18.21
C THR A 697 14.73 0.24 18.08
N ALA A 698 14.18 0.28 16.88
CA ALA A 698 12.85 -0.19 16.57
C ALA A 698 12.91 -1.44 15.68
N ARG A 699 11.89 -2.28 15.78
CA ARG A 699 11.71 -3.50 14.98
C ARG A 699 10.40 -3.41 14.21
N ASP A 700 10.49 -3.62 12.91
CA ASP A 700 9.43 -3.65 11.89
C ASP A 700 8.60 -2.37 11.78
N ASN A 701 7.82 -2.05 12.80
CA ASN A 701 6.97 -0.86 12.83
C ASN A 701 6.86 -0.26 14.24
N GLU A 702 6.28 0.95 14.29
CA GLU A 702 6.10 1.70 15.54
C GLU A 702 5.30 0.91 16.57
N ILE A 703 4.26 0.20 16.14
CA ILE A 703 3.32 -0.46 17.04
C ILE A 703 3.96 -1.68 17.68
N GLN A 704 4.65 -2.51 16.90
CA GLN A 704 5.39 -3.66 17.41
C GLN A 704 6.49 -3.23 18.37
N THR A 705 7.24 -2.17 18.02
CA THR A 705 8.27 -1.61 18.90
C THR A 705 7.68 -1.14 20.23
N VAL A 706 6.62 -0.33 20.19
CA VAL A 706 5.96 0.19 21.41
C VAL A 706 5.35 -0.94 22.25
N THR A 707 4.88 -2.01 21.62
CA THR A 707 4.36 -3.20 22.34
C THR A 707 5.48 -3.99 23.01
N ILE A 708 6.63 -4.14 22.35
CA ILE A 708 7.85 -4.73 22.93
C ILE A 708 8.29 -3.89 24.14
N ASP A 709 8.36 -2.56 24.00
CA ASP A 709 8.75 -1.64 25.07
C ASP A 709 7.79 -1.69 26.27
N ALA A 710 6.50 -1.83 26.02
CA ALA A 710 5.49 -1.93 27.07
C ALA A 710 5.64 -3.23 27.88
N ASN A 711 6.07 -4.33 27.24
CA ASN A 711 6.34 -5.59 27.93
C ASN A 711 7.61 -5.55 28.78
N PHE A 712 8.58 -4.68 28.46
CA PHE A 712 9.77 -4.48 29.32
C PHE A 712 9.46 -3.78 30.65
N LEU A 713 8.29 -3.17 30.82
CA LEU A 713 7.89 -2.57 32.08
C LEU A 713 7.45 -3.65 33.05
N VAL A 714 8.38 -4.05 33.94
CA VAL A 714 8.24 -5.10 34.98
C VAL A 714 7.30 -4.66 36.12
N ASP A 715 6.23 -3.91 35.85
CA ASP A 715 5.26 -3.53 36.88
C ASP A 715 4.12 -4.56 36.96
N LYS A 716 3.78 -4.99 38.18
CA LYS A 716 2.93 -6.17 38.46
C LYS A 716 1.44 -6.01 38.09
N HIS A 717 1.07 -4.95 37.37
CA HIS A 717 -0.31 -4.61 37.08
C HIS A 717 -0.52 -4.36 35.59
N ALA A 718 -1.44 -5.11 34.98
CA ALA A 718 -1.82 -4.97 33.57
C ALA A 718 -2.26 -3.52 33.21
N TYR A 719 -2.81 -2.78 34.19
CA TYR A 719 -3.17 -1.38 34.04
C TYR A 719 -1.99 -0.45 33.75
N ALA A 720 -0.78 -0.76 34.23
CA ALA A 720 0.41 0.07 34.00
C ALA A 720 0.89 -0.05 32.54
N THR A 721 0.84 -1.26 31.97
CA THR A 721 1.18 -1.51 30.56
C THR A 721 0.23 -0.77 29.63
N GLU A 722 -1.08 -0.83 29.86
CA GLU A 722 -2.08 -0.13 29.04
C GLU A 722 -1.96 1.39 29.17
N GLN A 723 -1.75 1.91 30.39
CA GLN A 723 -1.51 3.33 30.60
C GLN A 723 -0.23 3.82 29.94
N TYR A 724 0.84 3.03 29.98
CA TYR A 724 2.08 3.35 29.28
C TYR A 724 1.88 3.37 27.76
N LEU A 725 1.23 2.35 27.20
CA LEU A 725 0.89 2.30 25.77
C LEU A 725 0.08 3.52 25.36
N HIS A 726 -0.98 3.85 26.11
CA HIS A 726 -1.82 5.00 25.84
C HIS A 726 -1.02 6.31 25.92
N HIS A 727 -0.20 6.47 26.95
CA HIS A 727 0.66 7.64 27.11
C HIS A 727 1.67 7.76 25.97
N ARG A 728 2.33 6.66 25.59
CA ARG A 728 3.35 6.60 24.54
C ARG A 728 2.77 6.92 23.17
N ILE A 729 1.62 6.34 22.81
CA ILE A 729 0.96 6.55 21.52
C ILE A 729 0.39 7.98 21.42
N LYS A 730 -0.19 8.50 22.51
CA LYS A 730 -0.82 9.83 22.54
C LYS A 730 0.19 10.97 22.51
N ASN A 731 1.33 10.83 23.17
CA ASN A 731 2.26 11.93 23.38
C ASN A 731 3.51 11.86 22.50
N PHE A 732 3.87 10.69 21.99
CA PHE A 732 5.13 10.50 21.27
C PHE A 732 4.91 9.75 19.96
N ARG A 733 5.81 9.95 19.01
CA ARG A 733 5.85 9.19 17.75
C ARG A 733 7.27 9.05 17.22
N PHE A 734 7.49 8.15 16.26
CA PHE A 734 8.73 8.17 15.48
C PHE A 734 8.73 9.31 14.45
N ALA A 735 9.86 10.01 14.35
CA ALA A 735 10.13 10.94 13.25
C ALA A 735 10.23 10.15 11.92
N LYS A 736 9.87 10.80 10.81
CA LYS A 736 9.94 10.16 9.47
C LYS A 736 11.38 9.84 9.06
N THR A 737 12.35 10.67 9.45
CA THR A 737 13.77 10.40 9.20
C THR A 737 14.27 9.28 10.12
N LYS A 738 14.73 8.18 9.52
CA LYS A 738 15.43 7.08 10.19
C LYS A 738 16.94 7.23 9.95
N PHE A 739 17.78 6.95 10.95
CA PHE A 739 19.24 7.01 10.81
C PHE A 739 19.80 5.80 10.07
N PHE A 740 19.33 4.61 10.44
CA PHE A 740 19.73 3.35 9.82
C PHE A 740 18.49 2.47 9.69
N GLU A 741 18.34 1.81 8.55
CA GLU A 741 17.29 0.82 8.29
C GLU A 741 17.94 -0.36 7.57
N TYR A 742 17.83 -1.54 8.16
CA TYR A 742 18.44 -2.76 7.64
C TYR A 742 17.52 -3.95 7.90
N PRO A 743 17.63 -5.04 7.11
CA PRO A 743 16.91 -6.27 7.41
C PRO A 743 17.32 -6.77 8.80
N LEU A 744 16.35 -7.29 9.55
CA LEU A 744 16.61 -7.94 10.82
C LEU A 744 17.69 -9.00 10.59
N CYS A 745 18.68 -9.09 11.47
CA CYS A 745 19.80 -10.01 11.30
C CYS A 745 19.79 -11.02 12.44
N TRP A 746 20.05 -12.29 12.15
CA TRP A 746 20.18 -13.34 13.16
C TRP A 746 21.63 -13.80 13.21
N TYR A 747 22.17 -13.90 14.42
CA TYR A 747 23.34 -14.70 14.69
C TYR A 747 22.93 -16.17 14.59
N VAL A 748 23.62 -16.94 13.75
CA VAL A 748 23.40 -18.39 13.63
C VAL A 748 24.74 -19.09 13.69
N THR A 749 24.86 -20.15 14.49
CA THR A 749 26.09 -20.94 14.54
C THR A 749 26.45 -21.49 13.16
N MET A 750 27.75 -21.52 12.85
CA MET A 750 28.25 -21.76 11.49
C MET A 750 27.72 -23.06 10.85
N HIS A 751 27.46 -24.10 11.66
CA HIS A 751 27.00 -25.40 11.20
C HIS A 751 25.50 -25.46 10.88
N LEU A 752 24.69 -24.51 11.36
CA LEU A 752 23.27 -24.37 11.03
C LEU A 752 23.01 -23.24 10.04
N ARG A 753 24.04 -22.44 9.72
CA ARG A 753 23.92 -21.25 8.86
C ARG A 753 23.29 -21.53 7.50
N GLU A 754 23.74 -22.57 6.78
CA GLU A 754 23.19 -22.93 5.46
C GLU A 754 21.71 -23.34 5.55
N LEU A 755 21.34 -24.05 6.62
CA LEU A 755 19.95 -24.44 6.89
C LEU A 755 19.06 -23.22 7.14
N PHE A 756 19.49 -22.30 8.00
CA PHE A 756 18.73 -21.10 8.32
C PHE A 756 18.64 -20.14 7.14
N LEU A 757 19.71 -19.98 6.34
CA LEU A 757 19.67 -19.19 5.11
C LEU A 757 18.58 -19.69 4.15
N PHE A 758 18.52 -21.02 3.95
CA PHE A 758 17.49 -21.63 3.10
C PHE A 758 16.07 -21.36 3.63
N TYR A 759 15.83 -21.60 4.92
CA TYR A 759 14.49 -21.43 5.51
C TYR A 759 14.06 -19.97 5.62
N VAL A 760 14.98 -19.06 5.94
CA VAL A 760 14.69 -17.63 5.94
C VAL A 760 14.34 -17.16 4.54
N GLN A 761 15.11 -17.56 3.53
CA GLN A 761 14.81 -17.22 2.14
C GLN A 761 13.42 -17.77 1.74
N ALA A 762 13.10 -19.01 2.11
CA ALA A 762 11.79 -19.58 1.87
C ALA A 762 10.66 -18.81 2.59
N VAL A 763 10.87 -18.35 3.83
CA VAL A 763 9.88 -17.54 4.54
C VAL A 763 9.71 -16.17 3.89
N PHE A 764 10.81 -15.51 3.51
CA PHE A 764 10.78 -14.23 2.81
C PHE A 764 10.05 -14.35 1.47
N GLU A 765 10.39 -15.35 0.65
CA GLU A 765 9.73 -15.64 -0.62
C GLU A 765 8.26 -16.07 -0.42
N SER A 766 7.92 -16.73 0.68
CA SER A 766 6.52 -17.13 0.91
C SER A 766 5.60 -15.99 1.38
N GLY A 767 6.16 -14.89 1.88
CA GLY A 767 5.39 -13.80 2.52
C GLY A 767 4.70 -14.20 3.84
N ILE A 768 4.96 -15.39 4.37
CA ILE A 768 4.28 -15.92 5.58
C ILE A 768 4.51 -15.01 6.80
N TYR A 769 5.68 -14.36 6.90
CA TYR A 769 5.99 -13.41 7.97
C TYR A 769 5.01 -12.23 8.01
N GLU A 770 4.82 -11.59 6.86
CA GLU A 770 3.89 -10.46 6.74
C GLU A 770 2.45 -10.90 6.94
N TYR A 771 2.06 -12.05 6.38
CA TYR A 771 0.73 -12.62 6.60
C TYR A 771 0.46 -12.88 8.09
N TYR A 772 1.43 -13.46 8.81
CA TYR A 772 1.29 -13.81 10.22
C TYR A 772 1.00 -12.57 11.08
N TYR A 773 1.76 -11.49 10.89
CA TYR A 773 1.56 -10.26 11.66
C TYR A 773 0.43 -9.39 11.10
N ASN A 774 0.19 -9.31 9.79
CA ASN A 774 -0.95 -8.54 9.27
C ASN A 774 -2.31 -9.13 9.68
N ASN A 775 -2.38 -10.46 9.86
CA ASN A 775 -3.61 -11.15 10.23
C ASN A 775 -3.80 -11.31 11.76
N LYS A 776 -2.71 -11.44 12.54
CA LYS A 776 -2.78 -11.50 14.02
C LYS A 776 -2.63 -10.15 14.71
N SER A 777 -1.87 -9.23 14.13
CA SER A 777 -1.62 -7.88 14.66
C SER A 777 -2.30 -6.82 13.79
N GLN A 778 -3.63 -6.85 13.73
CA GLN A 778 -4.37 -5.60 13.53
C GLN A 778 -4.56 -4.94 14.89
N PRO A 779 -3.83 -3.87 15.22
CA PRO A 779 -4.12 -3.08 16.40
C PRO A 779 -5.41 -2.29 16.17
N THR A 780 -6.35 -2.42 17.10
CA THR A 780 -7.47 -1.51 17.32
C THR A 780 -7.03 -0.09 17.71
N TRP A 781 -5.73 0.11 17.96
CA TRP A 781 -5.15 1.33 18.51
C TRP A 781 -4.41 2.13 17.43
N GLN A 782 -5.17 2.74 16.52
CA GLN A 782 -4.65 3.82 15.68
C GLN A 782 -4.96 5.16 16.35
N TYR A 783 -4.00 6.09 16.33
CA TYR A 783 -4.28 7.47 16.77
C TYR A 783 -5.27 8.09 15.79
N GLU A 784 -6.55 8.05 16.16
CA GLU A 784 -7.62 8.67 15.38
C GLU A 784 -7.54 10.19 15.56
N HIS A 785 -7.42 10.90 14.44
CA HIS A 785 -7.47 12.35 14.49
C HIS A 785 -8.87 12.76 14.91
N THR A 786 -8.99 13.28 16.13
CA THR A 786 -10.27 13.74 16.65
C THR A 786 -10.83 14.85 15.77
N THR A 787 -12.07 14.70 15.32
CA THR A 787 -12.82 15.79 14.70
C THR A 787 -13.17 16.81 15.77
N PHE A 788 -13.14 18.11 15.40
CA PHE A 788 -13.45 19.19 16.35
C PHE A 788 -14.90 19.08 16.87
N VAL A 789 -15.79 18.45 16.11
CA VAL A 789 -17.19 18.16 16.49
C VAL A 789 -17.27 17.37 17.81
N ASN A 790 -16.25 16.58 18.14
CA ASN A 790 -16.21 15.78 19.36
C ASN A 790 -15.46 16.46 20.53
N GLN A 791 -14.80 17.60 20.30
CA GLN A 791 -14.16 18.39 21.35
C GLN A 791 -15.09 19.53 21.78
N VAL A 792 -15.53 19.51 23.04
CA VAL A 792 -16.28 20.61 23.64
C VAL A 792 -15.30 21.77 23.87
N VAL A 793 -15.59 22.95 23.32
CA VAL A 793 -14.82 24.18 23.58
C VAL A 793 -14.73 24.40 25.09
N THR A 794 -13.52 24.38 25.64
CA THR A 794 -13.30 24.50 27.08
C THR A 794 -13.15 25.97 27.48
N THR A 795 -13.32 26.26 28.78
CA THR A 795 -13.10 27.61 29.33
C THR A 795 -11.65 28.07 29.17
N GLU A 796 -10.69 27.13 29.20
CA GLU A 796 -9.28 27.41 28.95
C GLU A 796 -9.04 27.93 27.53
N ASP A 797 -9.75 27.40 26.53
CA ASP A 797 -9.62 27.84 25.14
C ASP A 797 -10.10 29.28 24.91
N LEU A 798 -11.07 29.74 25.71
CA LEU A 798 -11.63 31.10 25.66
C LEU A 798 -10.90 32.07 26.60
N LEU A 799 -9.97 31.60 27.43
CA LEU A 799 -9.34 32.38 28.49
C LEU A 799 -8.60 33.62 27.94
N LEU A 800 -7.94 33.49 26.79
CA LEU A 800 -7.26 34.61 26.12
C LEU A 800 -8.26 35.67 25.61
N LEU A 801 -9.45 35.25 25.16
CA LEU A 801 -10.53 36.16 24.77
C LEU A 801 -11.07 36.91 25.99
N TRP A 802 -11.25 36.21 27.12
CA TRP A 802 -11.63 36.81 28.39
C TRP A 802 -10.56 37.80 28.88
N TYR A 803 -9.28 37.48 28.76
CA TYR A 803 -8.21 38.43 29.07
C TYR A 803 -8.25 39.66 28.18
N ALA A 804 -8.40 39.50 26.86
CA ALA A 804 -8.52 40.63 25.95
C ALA A 804 -9.71 41.53 26.32
N TYR A 805 -10.85 40.92 26.67
CA TYR A 805 -12.04 41.65 27.13
C TYR A 805 -11.79 42.41 28.45
N VAL A 806 -11.26 41.75 29.47
CA VAL A 806 -10.98 42.36 30.78
C VAL A 806 -9.94 43.47 30.66
N VAL A 807 -8.85 43.25 29.92
CA VAL A 807 -7.83 44.28 29.66
C VAL A 807 -8.46 45.46 28.92
N GLY A 808 -9.28 45.22 27.89
CA GLY A 808 -10.01 46.26 27.17
C GLY A 808 -10.92 47.09 28.09
N MET A 809 -11.64 46.42 29.00
CA MET A 809 -12.47 47.09 30.01
C MET A 809 -11.65 47.94 30.98
N VAL A 810 -10.53 47.42 31.49
CA VAL A 810 -9.63 48.16 32.39
C VAL A 810 -9.05 49.39 31.69
N VAL A 811 -8.57 49.25 30.45
CA VAL A 811 -8.08 50.38 29.65
C VAL A 811 -9.19 51.41 29.43
N SER A 812 -10.41 50.98 29.12
CA SER A 812 -11.55 51.90 28.96
C SER A 812 -11.88 52.65 30.25
N MET A 813 -11.86 51.98 31.41
CA MET A 813 -12.08 52.63 32.71
C MET A 813 -10.96 53.61 33.06
N LEU A 814 -9.69 53.27 32.79
CA LEU A 814 -8.55 54.15 33.00
C LEU A 814 -8.61 55.39 32.10
N SER A 815 -8.98 55.22 30.82
CA SER A 815 -9.18 56.33 29.90
C SER A 815 -10.32 57.24 30.36
N PHE A 816 -11.45 56.68 30.83
CA PHE A 816 -12.56 57.45 31.38
C PHE A 816 -12.16 58.23 32.66
N ALA A 817 -11.39 57.61 33.55
CA ALA A 817 -10.85 58.27 34.73
C ALA A 817 -9.88 59.41 34.35
N ALA A 818 -9.02 59.19 33.35
CA ALA A 818 -8.12 60.22 32.84
C ALA A 818 -8.89 61.38 32.21
N GLU A 819 -9.90 61.10 31.38
CA GLU A 819 -10.77 62.12 30.77
C GLU A 819 -11.48 62.95 31.84
N THR A 820 -12.04 62.32 32.88
CA THR A 820 -12.73 63.04 33.97
C THR A 820 -11.78 63.91 34.81
N VAL A 821 -10.54 63.48 35.04
CA VAL A 821 -9.53 64.29 35.75
C VAL A 821 -9.08 65.47 34.90
N ILE A 822 -8.76 65.25 33.63
CA ILE A 822 -8.32 66.31 32.70
C ILE A 822 -9.44 67.33 32.47
N HIS A 823 -10.69 66.88 32.38
CA HIS A 823 -11.81 67.81 32.19
C HIS A 823 -12.09 68.66 33.43
N LYS A 824 -11.78 68.14 34.63
CA LYS A 824 -11.91 68.88 35.89
C LYS A 824 -10.85 69.98 36.03
N GLU A 825 -9.62 69.75 35.56
CA GLU A 825 -8.56 70.78 35.51
C GLU A 825 -8.80 71.86 34.44
N SER A 826 -9.69 71.63 33.46
CA SER A 826 -10.04 72.64 32.44
C SER A 826 -11.10 73.66 32.86
N PHE A 827 -11.69 73.49 34.06
CA PHE A 827 -12.75 74.33 34.61
C PHE A 827 -12.35 75.08 35.90
N ASP A 828 -11.15 74.84 36.43
CA ASP A 828 -10.45 75.70 37.41
C ASP A 828 -9.40 76.54 36.67
#